data_AF-A0A1Z5JQ75-F1
#
_entry.id   AF-A0A1Z5JQ75-F1
#
_cell.length_a   1.000
_cell.length_b   1.000
_cell.length_c   1.000
_cell.angle_alpha   90.00
_cell.angle_beta   90.00
_cell.angle_gamma   90.00
#
_symmetry.space_group_name_H-M   'P 1'
#
loop_
_entity.id
_entity.type
_entity.pdbx_description
1 polymer ?
#
loop_
_entity_poly.entity_id
_entity_poly.type
_entity_poly.pdbx_seq_one_letter_code
_entity_poly.pdbx_strand_id
1 'polypeptide(L)'
;MKVIFVVSSIVLFFCCCCWERKSFTVSSALSRKVVHHRSLQSDHQKSNSNQTTSTTTTSSRSTSSTTTTVLFGTRNGYDQGGNETMCWKTMWNTSSSKEPSQKSNLIERSNEEMFTLSEESQLLPECFHDTALTVNLYHLEQQQQQQSPQLYLGRPYTIQVDLQMDFAQVTIDLFNSTLPDIWEIYFRLHLCDALQQGWCDPIRDTRQDDAALTRQEADQPLPGEEPSLEFPENADKWVYNPNVTLNGLLTKDQKKEDYNYYYYYGRWCKWKLRRQNTTTLYRTTIPITIEFPLPSKDDNYTDLYTTMGARPFLLVGQAVVPLGLTTEGEQVRLDVAQTIPSKVVYVSPPPEIAVVGNRTKIVLAVVIAIAGTFALACFVAILVYRQHAIMRLAQAPFLAVMAAACVLQIVFSFTHLPIKDGYCQWRGPLVQLPMAMVGAVLVGRVWRVYGTLSTVQRLGRSSESTTTTTKPWLDTYVVGCLDALARIPYSILSSRCRTKDTQRKGPRKSIRSAVTAAETWCLIGMLIAPQLALQIYAALHEDAQLITELNELGTAGRVVCGNVDHWITLVGTGISCCLYLLAVIMAWLSRDLPFCFNEKDPIFHAATISAIITAMSMAVAQVIDDPNTSPSAVVLLQSIVSIGIAVTVLILLVWPKIHRAWSGQTVIMSQLLSSGSSNASSNAAHSSSSETTTTASRSKDPEEGATSPTVNDTTTTWNEHEALPSHIESQIWNLQLTFRGVTEKCGNGCTLSKTEWHQLQESIQQLHTDIHQVHVE
;
A
#
# COMPACT_ATOMS: atom_id res chain seq x y z
N MET A 1 -10.78 -23.37 1.88
CA MET A 1 -11.39 -24.40 0.99
C MET A 1 -12.84 -24.11 0.57
N LYS A 2 -13.79 -23.84 1.48
CA LYS A 2 -15.20 -23.57 1.11
C LYS A 2 -15.41 -22.35 0.19
N VAL A 3 -14.48 -21.38 0.17
CA VAL A 3 -14.58 -20.14 -0.63
C VAL A 3 -13.93 -20.25 -2.02
N ILE A 4 -12.91 -21.11 -2.20
CA ILE A 4 -12.45 -21.53 -3.55
C ILE A 4 -13.62 -22.14 -4.32
N PHE A 5 -14.53 -22.84 -3.61
CA PHE A 5 -15.76 -23.35 -4.18
C PHE A 5 -16.71 -22.24 -4.66
N VAL A 6 -16.75 -21.06 -4.03
CA VAL A 6 -17.63 -19.94 -4.45
C VAL A 6 -17.05 -19.21 -5.65
N VAL A 7 -15.74 -18.91 -5.66
CA VAL A 7 -15.07 -18.29 -6.82
C VAL A 7 -15.08 -19.26 -8.01
N SER A 8 -14.80 -20.54 -7.77
CA SER A 8 -14.92 -21.59 -8.79
C SER A 8 -16.37 -21.77 -9.23
N SER A 9 -17.36 -21.65 -8.33
CA SER A 9 -18.78 -21.69 -8.70
C SER A 9 -19.20 -20.48 -9.52
N ILE A 10 -18.67 -19.28 -9.28
CA ILE A 10 -18.96 -18.08 -10.09
C ILE A 10 -18.32 -18.22 -11.49
N VAL A 11 -17.07 -18.68 -11.56
CA VAL A 11 -16.39 -18.98 -12.84
C VAL A 11 -17.11 -20.10 -13.60
N LEU A 12 -17.55 -21.16 -12.90
CA LEU A 12 -18.37 -22.23 -13.45
C LEU A 12 -19.78 -21.75 -13.83
N PHE A 13 -20.35 -20.77 -13.13
CA PHE A 13 -21.65 -20.17 -13.47
C PHE A 13 -21.56 -19.37 -14.77
N PHE A 14 -20.46 -18.63 -14.97
CA PHE A 14 -20.16 -17.95 -16.24
C PHE A 14 -19.86 -18.94 -17.38
N CYS A 15 -19.20 -20.06 -17.11
CA CYS A 15 -19.05 -21.14 -18.09
C CYS A 15 -20.37 -21.90 -18.38
N CYS A 16 -21.22 -22.12 -17.38
CA CYS A 16 -22.48 -22.87 -17.51
C CYS A 16 -23.60 -22.08 -18.18
N CYS A 17 -23.60 -20.74 -18.10
CA CYS A 17 -24.57 -19.91 -18.82
C CYS A 17 -24.40 -19.92 -20.35
N CYS A 18 -23.30 -20.48 -20.87
CA CYS A 18 -23.14 -20.80 -22.30
C CYS A 18 -23.66 -22.20 -22.70
N TRP A 19 -24.16 -22.99 -21.74
CA TRP A 19 -24.64 -24.35 -21.99
C TRP A 19 -26.17 -24.37 -22.02
N GLU A 20 -26.72 -24.33 -23.23
CA GLU A 20 -28.15 -24.49 -23.47
C GLU A 20 -28.65 -25.84 -22.93
N ARG A 21 -29.83 -25.81 -22.27
CA ARG A 21 -30.53 -26.94 -21.63
C ARG A 21 -30.46 -28.24 -22.47
N LYS A 22 -29.62 -29.18 -22.06
CA LYS A 22 -29.93 -30.61 -22.12
C LYS A 22 -29.50 -31.27 -20.82
N SER A 23 -30.51 -31.73 -20.08
CA SER A 23 -30.39 -32.53 -18.87
C SER A 23 -29.55 -33.79 -19.14
N PHE A 24 -28.41 -33.89 -18.49
CA PHE A 24 -27.63 -35.13 -18.40
C PHE A 24 -27.10 -35.30 -16.97
N THR A 25 -27.59 -36.34 -16.32
CA THR A 25 -27.11 -36.89 -15.05
C THR A 25 -25.69 -37.42 -15.25
N VAL A 26 -24.74 -36.98 -14.42
CA VAL A 26 -23.40 -37.58 -14.35
C VAL A 26 -23.12 -38.06 -12.93
N SER A 27 -22.89 -39.36 -12.84
CA SER A 27 -22.44 -40.11 -11.68
C SER A 27 -20.99 -39.80 -11.35
N SER A 28 -20.69 -39.75 -10.07
CA SER A 28 -19.39 -39.60 -9.43
C SER A 28 -18.38 -40.69 -9.83
N ALA A 29 -17.14 -40.30 -10.13
CA ALA A 29 -15.94 -41.10 -9.88
C ALA A 29 -14.68 -40.25 -10.06
N LEU A 30 -14.02 -39.86 -8.96
CA LEU A 30 -12.57 -39.64 -9.00
C LEU A 30 -11.96 -39.82 -7.61
N SER A 31 -11.18 -40.90 -7.51
CA SER A 31 -10.39 -41.34 -6.37
C SER A 31 -8.93 -41.36 -6.78
N ARG A 32 -8.07 -40.85 -5.89
CA ARG A 32 -6.61 -41.05 -5.72
C ARG A 32 -5.66 -40.74 -6.89
N LYS A 33 -4.72 -39.82 -6.63
CA LYS A 33 -3.32 -40.15 -6.28
C LYS A 33 -2.56 -38.89 -5.85
N VAL A 34 -2.08 -38.87 -4.61
CA VAL A 34 -1.08 -37.92 -4.10
C VAL A 34 0.25 -38.67 -4.06
N VAL A 35 1.25 -38.14 -4.75
CA VAL A 35 2.63 -38.65 -4.73
C VAL A 35 3.50 -37.57 -4.09
N HIS A 36 4.16 -37.94 -2.98
CA HIS A 36 5.21 -37.16 -2.33
C HIS A 36 6.54 -37.30 -3.08
N HIS A 37 7.23 -36.18 -3.32
CA HIS A 37 8.68 -36.12 -3.53
C HIS A 37 9.17 -34.83 -2.85
N ARG A 38 9.83 -34.91 -1.69
CA ARG A 38 11.24 -35.23 -1.39
C ARG A 38 12.18 -34.05 -1.69
N SER A 39 12.56 -33.40 -0.60
CA SER A 39 13.58 -32.36 -0.45
C SER A 39 14.96 -32.88 -0.83
N LEU A 40 15.75 -32.03 -1.50
CA LEU A 40 17.19 -32.17 -1.66
C LEU A 40 17.88 -30.97 -1.00
N GLN A 41 18.77 -31.31 -0.08
CA GLN A 41 19.67 -30.45 0.68
C GLN A 41 21.09 -30.96 0.41
N SER A 42 22.09 -30.06 0.51
CA SER A 42 23.54 -30.32 0.58
C SER A 42 24.20 -30.76 -0.75
N ASP A 43 25.40 -30.36 -1.15
CA ASP A 43 26.50 -29.54 -0.62
C ASP A 43 27.36 -29.08 -1.82
N HIS A 44 28.13 -27.98 -1.71
CA HIS A 44 29.57 -28.03 -1.99
C HIS A 44 30.33 -26.73 -1.68
N GLN A 45 31.25 -26.88 -0.73
CA GLN A 45 32.51 -26.16 -0.51
C GLN A 45 33.41 -26.14 -1.77
N LYS A 46 34.10 -25.02 -2.06
CA LYS A 46 35.58 -24.98 -2.09
C LYS A 46 36.17 -23.58 -2.36
N SER A 47 37.21 -23.32 -1.56
CA SER A 47 38.27 -22.31 -1.64
C SER A 47 38.90 -22.11 -3.03
N ASN A 48 39.34 -20.89 -3.32
CA ASN A 48 40.73 -20.66 -3.76
C ASN A 48 41.16 -19.19 -3.63
N SER A 49 42.30 -19.03 -2.96
CA SER A 49 43.18 -17.85 -2.93
C SER A 49 44.13 -17.84 -4.13
N ASN A 50 44.42 -16.65 -4.71
CA ASN A 50 45.77 -16.10 -4.96
C ASN A 50 45.81 -15.01 -6.06
N GLN A 51 46.53 -13.91 -5.74
CA GLN A 51 47.44 -13.10 -6.61
C GLN A 51 46.85 -12.28 -7.79
N THR A 52 47.29 -11.07 -8.20
CA THR A 52 48.39 -10.13 -7.85
C THR A 52 48.11 -8.76 -8.52
N THR A 53 48.59 -7.66 -7.89
CA THR A 53 49.14 -6.38 -8.44
C THR A 53 48.44 -5.48 -9.49
N SER A 54 48.55 -4.18 -9.17
CA SER A 54 48.88 -3.00 -10.00
C SER A 54 47.76 -2.02 -10.42
N THR A 55 47.76 -0.86 -9.71
CA THR A 55 47.65 0.53 -10.19
C THR A 55 46.84 0.83 -11.44
N THR A 56 45.85 1.73 -11.34
CA THR A 56 45.84 3.05 -12.04
C THR A 56 44.79 3.97 -11.41
N THR A 57 45.20 5.19 -11.12
CA THR A 57 44.44 6.36 -10.69
C THR A 57 43.41 6.77 -11.75
N THR A 58 42.15 7.01 -11.36
CA THR A 58 41.30 7.99 -12.05
C THR A 58 40.19 8.48 -11.12
N SER A 59 40.23 9.78 -10.89
CA SER A 59 39.26 10.57 -10.14
C SER A 59 37.85 10.42 -10.72
N SER A 60 36.94 9.85 -9.96
CA SER A 60 35.50 10.04 -10.17
C SER A 60 34.86 10.44 -8.85
N ARG A 61 34.15 11.56 -8.92
CA ARG A 61 33.48 12.26 -7.82
C ARG A 61 32.23 11.46 -7.45
N SER A 62 32.39 10.49 -6.56
CA SER A 62 31.28 9.80 -5.91
C SER A 62 30.87 10.60 -4.67
N THR A 63 29.61 11.06 -4.67
CA THR A 63 28.91 11.49 -3.46
C THR A 63 28.73 10.26 -2.58
N SER A 64 29.77 9.96 -1.79
CA SER A 64 29.67 9.01 -0.70
C SER A 64 28.70 9.59 0.33
N SER A 65 27.58 8.90 0.54
CA SER A 65 26.89 9.00 1.82
C SER A 65 27.88 8.48 2.85
N THR A 66 28.55 9.39 3.55
CA THR A 66 29.33 9.08 4.73
C THR A 66 28.36 8.48 5.74
N THR A 67 28.23 7.15 5.75
CA THR A 67 27.92 6.43 6.99
C THR A 67 29.03 6.83 7.95
N THR A 68 28.79 7.85 8.75
CA THR A 68 29.56 8.11 9.96
C THR A 68 29.40 6.90 10.84
N THR A 69 30.25 5.90 10.66
CA THR A 69 30.59 4.97 11.73
C THR A 69 31.10 5.86 12.83
N VAL A 70 30.26 6.05 13.85
CA VAL A 70 30.67 6.76 15.04
C VAL A 70 31.72 5.87 15.70
N LEU A 71 32.99 6.17 15.42
CA LEU A 71 34.14 5.59 16.11
C LEU A 71 34.16 6.23 17.49
N PHE A 72 33.61 5.51 18.45
CA PHE A 72 33.62 5.89 19.86
C PHE A 72 34.97 5.50 20.47
N GLY A 73 35.60 6.40 21.22
CA GLY A 73 36.92 6.17 21.85
C GLY A 73 37.04 6.91 23.18
N THR A 74 37.92 6.41 24.06
CA THR A 74 38.33 7.06 25.30
C THR A 74 39.84 7.04 25.45
N ARG A 75 40.38 7.71 26.47
CA ARG A 75 41.83 7.82 26.70
C ARG A 75 42.49 6.51 27.19
N ASN A 76 41.71 5.48 27.56
CA ASN A 76 42.17 4.30 28.31
C ASN A 76 41.75 2.93 27.71
N GLY A 77 41.47 2.82 26.41
CA GLY A 77 41.41 1.51 25.73
C GLY A 77 40.01 0.95 25.39
N TYR A 78 38.96 1.75 25.48
CA TYR A 78 37.62 1.37 24.96
C TYR A 78 37.47 1.50 23.43
N ASP A 79 38.60 1.67 22.74
CA ASP A 79 38.68 2.14 21.35
C ASP A 79 38.27 1.08 20.34
N GLN A 80 38.15 -0.18 20.78
CA GLN A 80 37.86 -1.30 19.89
C GLN A 80 36.38 -1.66 19.82
N GLY A 81 35.52 -1.11 20.70
CA GLY A 81 34.04 -1.25 20.64
C GLY A 81 33.59 -2.55 19.96
N GLY A 82 34.03 -3.68 20.53
CA GLY A 82 34.11 -4.94 19.80
C GLY A 82 33.26 -6.04 20.42
N ASN A 83 33.22 -7.19 19.76
CA ASN A 83 32.59 -8.39 20.31
C ASN A 83 33.41 -9.00 21.46
N GLU A 84 34.57 -8.42 21.77
CA GLU A 84 35.52 -8.91 22.75
C GLU A 84 35.14 -8.46 24.16
N THR A 85 35.35 -9.35 25.12
CA THR A 85 35.13 -9.07 26.54
C THR A 85 36.34 -8.32 27.09
N MET A 86 36.08 -7.28 27.88
CA MET A 86 37.11 -6.44 28.51
C MET A 86 37.17 -6.75 30.00
N CYS A 87 38.37 -6.73 30.58
CA CYS A 87 38.57 -7.03 32.00
C CYS A 87 39.41 -5.96 32.71
N TRP A 88 38.96 -5.52 33.88
CA TRP A 88 39.74 -4.65 34.77
C TRP A 88 40.03 -5.37 36.08
N LYS A 89 41.27 -5.21 36.53
CA LYS A 89 41.72 -5.69 37.83
C LYS A 89 41.85 -4.49 38.75
N THR A 90 41.20 -4.56 39.90
CA THR A 90 41.36 -3.57 40.97
C THR A 90 41.90 -4.28 42.20
N MET A 91 42.96 -3.73 42.79
CA MET A 91 43.55 -4.24 44.04
C MET A 91 43.60 -3.11 45.05
N TRP A 92 43.22 -3.38 46.30
CA TRP A 92 43.36 -2.41 47.38
C TRP A 92 43.76 -3.09 48.68
N ASN A 93 44.47 -2.33 49.52
CA ASN A 93 45.02 -2.84 50.76
C ASN A 93 44.02 -2.65 51.91
N THR A 94 43.57 -3.74 52.53
CA THR A 94 42.62 -3.72 53.65
C THR A 94 43.24 -3.36 55.00
N SER A 95 44.58 -3.31 55.09
CA SER A 95 45.31 -3.13 56.36
C SER A 95 45.16 -1.75 57.01
N SER A 96 44.54 -0.78 56.33
CA SER A 96 44.29 0.56 56.88
C SER A 96 43.04 0.65 57.79
N SER A 97 42.14 -0.33 57.72
CA SER A 97 40.91 -0.39 58.53
C SER A 97 41.21 -1.04 59.90
N LYS A 98 41.32 -0.23 60.96
CA LYS A 98 41.68 -0.67 62.32
C LYS A 98 40.58 -1.43 63.09
N GLU A 99 39.46 -1.80 62.47
CA GLU A 99 38.36 -2.51 63.16
C GLU A 99 38.20 -3.97 62.69
N PRO A 100 38.74 -4.95 63.44
CA PRO A 100 38.74 -6.37 63.04
C PRO A 100 37.44 -7.15 63.29
N SER A 101 36.38 -6.53 63.83
CA SER A 101 35.15 -7.23 64.26
C SER A 101 34.01 -7.27 63.25
N GLN A 102 34.13 -6.65 62.07
CA GLN A 102 33.06 -6.57 61.06
C GLN A 102 33.34 -7.38 59.77
N LYS A 103 33.97 -8.56 59.90
CA LYS A 103 34.42 -9.36 58.75
C LYS A 103 33.31 -9.88 57.82
N SER A 104 32.05 -9.98 58.27
CA SER A 104 30.96 -10.50 57.43
C SER A 104 30.37 -9.48 56.45
N ASN A 105 30.65 -8.18 56.65
CA ASN A 105 30.28 -7.12 55.71
C ASN A 105 31.46 -6.65 54.85
N LEU A 106 32.61 -7.36 54.85
CA LEU A 106 33.78 -6.93 54.10
C LEU A 106 33.55 -6.81 52.60
N ILE A 107 32.68 -7.62 52.00
CA ILE A 107 32.33 -7.52 50.57
C ILE A 107 31.37 -6.34 50.33
N GLU A 108 30.38 -6.13 51.20
CA GLU A 108 29.41 -5.03 51.08
C GLU A 108 30.05 -3.67 51.38
N ARG A 109 30.93 -3.60 52.39
CA ARG A 109 31.75 -2.44 52.71
C ARG A 109 32.86 -2.23 51.69
N SER A 110 33.47 -3.30 51.19
CA SER A 110 34.36 -3.23 50.02
C SER A 110 33.63 -2.67 48.82
N ASN A 111 32.35 -3.00 48.61
CA ASN A 111 31.55 -2.39 47.56
C ASN A 111 31.36 -0.89 47.87
N GLU A 112 30.98 -0.48 49.06
CA GLU A 112 30.85 0.95 49.40
C GLU A 112 32.15 1.75 49.26
N GLU A 113 33.28 1.21 49.75
CA GLU A 113 34.61 1.81 49.66
C GLU A 113 35.20 1.71 48.23
N MET A 114 34.84 0.67 47.46
CA MET A 114 35.20 0.44 46.04
C MET A 114 34.94 1.63 45.15
N PHE A 115 33.83 2.32 45.40
CA PHE A 115 33.32 3.36 44.51
C PHE A 115 34.08 4.68 44.67
N THR A 116 34.92 4.78 45.72
CA THR A 116 35.85 5.89 45.92
C THR A 116 37.24 5.65 45.31
N LEU A 117 37.55 4.40 44.94
CA LEU A 117 38.89 3.96 44.50
C LEU A 117 38.97 3.67 42.99
N SER A 118 38.04 4.21 42.18
CA SER A 118 38.02 3.94 40.73
C SER A 118 39.32 4.28 40.01
N GLU A 119 40.14 5.18 40.56
CA GLU A 119 41.44 5.59 40.02
C GLU A 119 42.51 4.49 40.08
N GLU A 120 42.33 3.43 40.88
CA GLU A 120 43.30 2.33 41.05
C GLU A 120 43.00 1.10 40.16
N SER A 121 42.01 1.22 39.26
CA SER A 121 41.63 0.13 38.35
C SER A 121 42.58 0.02 37.14
N GLN A 122 43.12 -1.18 36.90
CA GLN A 122 44.01 -1.45 35.76
C GLN A 122 43.26 -2.28 34.70
N LEU A 123 43.16 -1.75 33.47
CA LEU A 123 42.69 -2.53 32.31
C LEU A 123 43.71 -3.63 31.99
N LEU A 124 43.24 -4.88 31.90
CA LEU A 124 44.06 -6.00 31.48
C LEU A 124 44.15 -6.02 29.94
N PRO A 125 45.32 -6.36 29.37
CA PRO A 125 45.50 -6.42 27.91
C PRO A 125 44.61 -7.49 27.26
N GLU A 126 44.39 -8.60 27.98
CA GLU A 126 43.43 -9.65 27.63
C GLU A 126 42.74 -10.11 28.93
N CYS A 127 41.47 -10.49 28.83
CA CYS A 127 40.81 -11.22 29.91
C CYS A 127 41.50 -12.56 30.16
N PHE A 128 41.29 -13.16 31.34
CA PHE A 128 41.72 -14.54 31.59
C PHE A 128 41.12 -15.46 30.53
N HIS A 129 41.89 -16.45 30.07
CA HIS A 129 41.45 -17.40 29.05
C HIS A 129 40.09 -18.01 29.41
N ASP A 130 39.23 -18.20 28.40
CA ASP A 130 37.85 -18.66 28.55
C ASP A 130 36.92 -17.79 29.40
N THR A 131 37.35 -16.58 29.78
CA THR A 131 36.46 -15.56 30.33
C THR A 131 35.72 -14.87 29.21
N ALA A 132 34.40 -15.06 29.16
CA ALA A 132 33.52 -14.46 28.19
C ALA A 132 32.28 -13.94 28.91
N LEU A 133 31.98 -12.66 28.71
CA LEU A 133 30.68 -12.10 28.98
C LEU A 133 29.96 -11.98 27.63
N THR A 134 28.69 -12.37 27.57
CA THR A 134 27.85 -12.26 26.38
C THR A 134 26.53 -11.59 26.72
N VAL A 135 26.20 -10.50 26.03
CA VAL A 135 24.96 -9.74 26.22
C VAL A 135 24.05 -9.96 25.01
N ASN A 136 23.00 -10.76 25.18
CA ASN A 136 22.05 -11.13 24.13
C ASN A 136 20.66 -10.52 24.39
N LEU A 137 20.01 -10.03 23.34
CA LEU A 137 18.68 -9.42 23.45
C LEU A 137 17.63 -10.33 22.80
N TYR A 138 16.93 -11.13 23.61
CA TYR A 138 16.04 -12.20 23.15
C TYR A 138 14.95 -11.76 22.17
N HIS A 139 14.38 -10.56 22.34
CA HIS A 139 13.28 -10.09 21.50
C HIS A 139 13.73 -9.48 20.17
N LEU A 140 14.97 -9.02 20.07
CA LEU A 140 15.45 -8.32 18.88
C LEU A 140 16.00 -9.27 17.80
N GLU A 141 16.36 -10.51 18.15
CA GLU A 141 16.77 -11.51 17.15
C GLU A 141 15.65 -11.87 16.16
N GLN A 142 14.38 -11.83 16.59
CA GLN A 142 13.23 -12.05 15.70
C GLN A 142 12.93 -10.83 14.79
N GLN A 143 13.26 -9.62 15.22
CA GLN A 143 13.12 -8.39 14.43
C GLN A 143 14.36 -8.08 13.58
N GLN A 144 15.46 -8.81 13.79
CA GLN A 144 16.79 -8.54 13.23
C GLN A 144 16.88 -8.70 11.71
N GLN A 145 15.83 -9.18 11.05
CA GLN A 145 15.85 -9.31 9.60
C GLN A 145 15.71 -7.97 8.85
N GLN A 146 15.37 -6.84 9.49
CA GLN A 146 15.07 -5.63 8.68
C GLN A 146 15.71 -4.29 9.01
N GLN A 147 16.10 -3.91 10.23
CA GLN A 147 16.88 -2.68 10.47
C GLN A 147 17.26 -2.60 11.96
N SER A 148 18.16 -1.67 12.29
CA SER A 148 18.79 -1.41 13.60
C SER A 148 17.91 -1.73 14.84
N PRO A 149 18.47 -2.27 15.93
CA PRO A 149 17.70 -2.61 17.13
C PRO A 149 17.08 -1.35 17.76
N GLN A 150 15.75 -1.28 17.75
CA GLN A 150 14.98 -0.16 18.30
C GLN A 150 14.20 -0.64 19.53
N LEU A 151 14.32 0.09 20.64
CA LEU A 151 13.53 -0.06 21.85
C LEU A 151 12.54 1.10 21.94
N TYR A 152 11.30 0.79 22.28
CA TYR A 152 10.23 1.74 22.52
C TYR A 152 9.99 1.98 24.01
N LEU A 153 9.69 3.23 24.39
CA LEU A 153 9.24 3.56 25.75
C LEU A 153 7.94 2.83 26.12
N GLY A 154 7.77 2.52 27.40
CA GLY A 154 6.60 1.83 27.96
C GLY A 154 6.49 0.36 27.62
N ARG A 155 7.59 -0.26 27.15
CA ARG A 155 7.64 -1.69 26.85
C ARG A 155 8.78 -2.34 27.64
N PRO A 156 8.55 -3.52 28.24
CA PRO A 156 9.60 -4.28 28.89
C PRO A 156 10.44 -5.06 27.86
N TYR A 157 11.76 -5.04 28.03
CA TYR A 157 12.73 -5.78 27.23
C TYR A 157 13.58 -6.66 28.12
N THR A 158 13.65 -7.95 27.81
CA THR A 158 14.49 -8.89 28.58
C THR A 158 15.82 -9.13 27.87
N ILE A 159 16.89 -8.91 28.62
CA ILE A 159 18.29 -8.90 28.18
C ILE A 159 18.97 -10.04 28.90
N GLN A 160 19.48 -11.00 28.16
CA GLN A 160 20.24 -12.10 28.73
C GLN A 160 21.70 -11.68 28.85
N VAL A 161 22.24 -11.77 30.06
CA VAL A 161 23.67 -11.60 30.31
C VAL A 161 24.23 -12.94 30.76
N ASP A 162 25.14 -13.48 29.95
CA ASP A 162 25.78 -14.77 30.13
C ASP A 162 27.25 -14.55 30.49
N LEU A 163 27.67 -14.95 31.69
CA LEU A 163 29.06 -14.92 32.11
C LEU A 163 29.62 -16.34 32.18
N GLN A 164 30.77 -16.53 31.55
CA GLN A 164 31.62 -17.71 31.63
C GLN A 164 33.01 -17.28 32.09
N MET A 165 33.61 -17.99 33.03
CA MET A 165 34.95 -17.68 33.56
C MET A 165 35.66 -18.96 34.00
N ASP A 166 36.91 -19.16 33.55
CA ASP A 166 37.76 -20.25 34.02
C ASP A 166 38.77 -19.75 35.07
N PHE A 167 38.61 -20.22 36.30
CA PHE A 167 39.46 -19.83 37.42
C PHE A 167 40.80 -20.59 37.46
N ALA A 168 41.03 -21.62 36.64
CA ALA A 168 42.34 -22.30 36.60
C ALA A 168 43.47 -21.36 36.17
N GLN A 169 43.14 -20.33 35.40
CA GLN A 169 44.10 -19.41 34.82
C GLN A 169 44.24 -18.09 35.58
N VAL A 170 43.47 -17.93 36.65
CA VAL A 170 43.59 -16.78 37.54
C VAL A 170 44.84 -17.01 38.40
N THR A 171 45.97 -16.45 37.98
CA THR A 171 47.30 -16.61 38.60
C THR A 171 47.47 -15.89 39.94
N ILE A 172 46.38 -15.56 40.62
CA ILE A 172 46.42 -14.88 41.91
C ILE A 172 46.57 -15.94 42.99
N ASP A 173 47.65 -15.86 43.77
CA ASP A 173 47.85 -16.69 44.96
C ASP A 173 46.80 -16.32 46.02
N LEU A 174 45.63 -16.95 45.95
CA LEU A 174 44.55 -16.78 46.92
C LEU A 174 44.92 -17.48 48.22
N PHE A 175 44.63 -16.83 49.36
CA PHE A 175 44.99 -17.31 50.71
C PHE A 175 44.32 -18.64 51.12
N ASN A 176 43.45 -19.21 50.28
CA ASN A 176 42.77 -20.49 50.49
C ASN A 176 42.65 -21.26 49.17
N SER A 177 43.25 -22.44 49.08
CA SER A 177 43.44 -23.18 47.81
C SER A 177 42.20 -23.90 47.26
N THR A 178 41.08 -23.91 47.99
CA THR A 178 39.83 -24.53 47.53
C THR A 178 38.84 -23.48 47.04
N LEU A 179 38.66 -23.39 45.71
CA LEU A 179 37.63 -22.56 45.09
C LEU A 179 36.23 -23.04 45.53
N PRO A 180 35.33 -22.12 45.95
CA PRO A 180 33.97 -22.49 46.35
C PRO A 180 33.12 -22.87 45.13
N ASP A 181 32.21 -23.83 45.29
CA ASP A 181 31.33 -24.28 44.18
C ASP A 181 30.36 -23.20 43.68
N ILE A 182 30.09 -22.19 44.51
CA ILE A 182 29.24 -21.04 44.20
C ILE A 182 29.98 -19.77 44.59
N TRP A 183 30.18 -18.88 43.62
CA TRP A 183 30.65 -17.53 43.83
C TRP A 183 29.49 -16.55 43.82
N GLU A 184 29.50 -15.60 44.76
CA GLU A 184 28.61 -14.45 44.70
C GLU A 184 29.24 -13.39 43.80
N ILE A 185 28.50 -12.96 42.78
CA ILE A 185 28.93 -11.95 41.82
C ILE A 185 27.86 -10.88 41.68
N TYR A 186 28.22 -9.74 41.08
CA TYR A 186 27.28 -8.65 40.86
C TYR A 186 27.22 -8.30 39.38
N PHE A 187 26.03 -8.33 38.80
CA PHE A 187 25.81 -7.85 37.45
C PHE A 187 25.35 -6.40 37.47
N ARG A 188 25.76 -5.65 36.46
CA ARG A 188 25.23 -4.32 36.15
C ARG A 188 24.95 -4.25 34.67
N LEU A 189 23.80 -3.69 34.33
CA LEU A 189 23.47 -3.32 32.97
C LEU A 189 23.53 -1.80 32.87
N HIS A 190 24.42 -1.31 32.02
CA HIS A 190 24.56 0.11 31.73
C HIS A 190 23.89 0.44 30.42
N LEU A 191 23.15 1.54 30.40
CA LEU A 191 22.68 2.17 29.19
C LEU A 191 23.13 3.63 29.22
N CYS A 192 24.02 4.01 28.29
CA CYS A 192 24.51 5.39 28.21
C CYS A 192 24.17 6.04 26.87
N ASP A 193 23.77 7.31 26.93
CA ASP A 193 23.44 8.12 25.76
C ASP A 193 24.70 8.38 24.93
N ALA A 194 24.75 7.77 23.75
CA ALA A 194 25.92 7.78 22.89
C ALA A 194 26.19 9.17 22.29
N LEU A 195 25.16 10.01 22.10
CA LEU A 195 25.31 11.35 21.53
C LEU A 195 25.91 12.33 22.54
N GLN A 196 25.47 12.26 23.79
CA GLN A 196 25.87 13.22 24.80
C GLN A 196 27.21 12.88 25.45
N GLN A 197 27.41 11.61 25.81
CA GLN A 197 28.61 11.20 26.52
C GLN A 197 29.75 10.89 25.55
N GLY A 198 29.45 10.48 24.32
CA GLY A 198 30.43 10.02 23.34
C GLY A 198 31.14 8.72 23.73
N TRP A 199 30.92 8.18 24.94
CA TRP A 199 31.45 6.92 25.44
C TRP A 199 30.74 6.49 26.73
N CYS A 200 30.72 5.19 27.01
CA CYS A 200 30.30 4.62 28.30
C CYS A 200 31.53 4.23 29.11
N ASP A 201 31.69 4.77 30.32
CA ASP A 201 32.64 4.22 31.30
C ASP A 201 31.93 3.17 32.16
N PRO A 202 32.27 1.86 32.07
CA PRO A 202 31.69 0.89 32.98
C PRO A 202 32.28 0.97 34.40
N ILE A 203 33.42 1.63 34.59
CA ILE A 203 34.10 1.74 35.89
C ILE A 203 33.66 2.99 36.64
N ARG A 204 33.43 4.11 35.93
CA ARG A 204 32.98 5.35 36.55
C ARG A 204 31.60 5.15 37.17
N ASP A 205 31.56 5.18 38.49
CA ASP A 205 30.32 5.00 39.21
C ASP A 205 29.54 6.31 39.28
N THR A 206 28.37 6.35 38.66
CA THR A 206 27.43 7.48 38.75
C THR A 206 26.62 7.47 40.04
N ARG A 207 26.84 6.51 40.96
CA ARG A 207 26.04 6.41 42.18
C ARG A 207 26.15 7.59 43.12
N GLN A 208 27.15 8.47 43.01
CA GLN A 208 27.11 9.74 43.75
C GLN A 208 25.94 10.63 43.30
N ASP A 209 25.51 10.50 42.04
CA ASP A 209 24.30 11.13 41.51
C ASP A 209 23.04 10.30 41.82
N ASP A 210 23.13 8.95 41.85
CA ASP A 210 22.00 8.08 42.24
C ASP A 210 21.67 8.14 43.75
N ALA A 211 22.66 8.40 44.60
CA ALA A 211 22.51 8.51 46.07
C ALA A 211 21.68 9.72 46.50
N ALA A 212 21.49 10.70 45.61
CA ALA A 212 20.59 11.82 45.82
C ALA A 212 19.10 11.45 45.61
N LEU A 213 18.79 10.32 44.96
CA LEU A 213 17.45 9.77 44.86
C LEU A 213 17.22 8.73 45.95
N THR A 214 16.30 9.01 46.85
CA THR A 214 15.96 8.12 47.97
C THR A 214 15.39 6.78 47.50
N ARG A 215 15.84 5.69 48.17
CA ARG A 215 15.39 4.28 48.12
C ARG A 215 13.87 4.07 47.95
N GLN A 216 13.04 5.04 48.35
CA GLN A 216 11.58 5.03 48.25
C GLN A 216 11.00 5.24 46.84
N GLU A 217 11.75 5.84 45.91
CA GLU A 217 11.23 6.19 44.58
C GLU A 217 11.55 5.14 43.51
N ALA A 218 12.65 4.39 43.68
CA ALA A 218 13.16 3.46 42.67
C ALA A 218 12.55 2.04 42.73
N ASP A 219 11.96 1.67 43.88
CA ASP A 219 11.49 0.31 44.20
C ASP A 219 9.97 0.27 44.48
N GLN A 220 9.19 1.22 43.96
CA GLN A 220 7.74 1.15 44.09
C GLN A 220 7.21 -0.09 43.35
N PRO A 221 6.42 -0.97 44.03
CA PRO A 221 5.75 -2.08 43.36
C PRO A 221 4.82 -1.54 42.28
N LEU A 222 4.59 -2.35 41.24
CA LEU A 222 3.69 -1.98 40.15
C LEU A 222 2.29 -1.63 40.71
N PRO A 223 1.57 -0.67 40.11
CA PRO A 223 0.22 -0.34 40.55
C PRO A 223 -0.69 -1.57 40.46
N GLY A 224 -1.00 -2.18 41.61
CA GLY A 224 -1.80 -3.40 41.73
C GLY A 224 -1.14 -4.55 42.51
N GLU A 225 0.16 -4.47 42.81
CA GLU A 225 0.82 -5.36 43.78
C GLU A 225 0.75 -4.73 45.17
N GLU A 226 0.09 -5.41 46.13
CA GLU A 226 0.16 -5.00 47.53
C GLU A 226 1.62 -5.13 48.00
N PRO A 227 2.24 -4.08 48.55
CA PRO A 227 3.58 -4.16 49.10
C PRO A 227 3.57 -5.23 50.19
N SER A 228 4.30 -6.33 49.99
CA SER A 228 4.44 -7.35 51.01
C SER A 228 5.03 -6.70 52.26
N LEU A 229 4.26 -6.67 53.34
CA LEU A 229 4.49 -5.87 54.54
C LEU A 229 5.70 -6.31 55.41
N GLU A 230 6.52 -7.23 54.93
CA GLU A 230 7.75 -7.65 55.60
C GLU A 230 8.88 -7.85 54.58
N PHE A 231 9.48 -6.75 54.13
CA PHE A 231 10.91 -6.79 53.83
C PHE A 231 11.63 -6.66 55.18
N PRO A 232 12.43 -7.66 55.61
CA PRO A 232 13.09 -7.60 56.90
C PRO A 232 13.95 -6.33 56.97
N GLU A 233 13.93 -5.61 58.10
CA GLU A 233 14.71 -4.38 58.35
C GLU A 233 16.23 -4.55 58.18
N ASN A 234 16.69 -5.78 57.93
CA ASN A 234 18.07 -6.16 57.62
C ASN A 234 18.29 -6.51 56.13
N ALA A 235 17.35 -6.15 55.25
CA ALA A 235 17.45 -6.37 53.80
C ALA A 235 18.26 -5.26 53.12
N ASP A 236 19.55 -5.15 53.45
CA ASP A 236 20.56 -4.55 52.55
C ASP A 236 20.89 -5.45 51.35
N LYS A 237 19.91 -6.26 50.93
CA LYS A 237 20.09 -7.32 49.94
C LYS A 237 19.54 -6.85 48.60
N TRP A 238 20.46 -6.42 47.74
CA TRP A 238 20.35 -6.27 46.28
C TRP A 238 20.03 -7.60 45.58
N VAL A 239 19.00 -8.32 46.02
CA VAL A 239 18.54 -9.57 45.40
C VAL A 239 17.64 -9.16 44.25
N TYR A 240 18.18 -9.31 43.03
CA TYR A 240 17.40 -9.14 41.82
C TYR A 240 16.20 -10.08 41.87
N ASN A 241 14.99 -9.49 41.88
CA ASN A 241 13.78 -10.24 41.62
C ASN A 241 13.58 -10.25 40.10
N PRO A 242 13.63 -11.41 39.43
CA PRO A 242 13.44 -11.50 37.98
C PRO A 242 12.08 -11.00 37.49
N ASN A 243 11.13 -10.78 38.41
CA ASN A 243 9.81 -10.22 38.11
C ASN A 243 9.73 -8.70 38.28
N VAL A 244 10.80 -8.03 38.75
CA VAL A 244 10.80 -6.57 38.94
C VAL A 244 11.36 -5.90 37.70
N THR A 245 10.53 -5.06 37.08
CA THR A 245 10.95 -4.22 35.97
C THR A 245 11.76 -3.04 36.48
N LEU A 246 12.89 -2.79 35.84
CA LEU A 246 13.81 -1.76 36.30
C LEU A 246 13.59 -0.45 35.53
N ASN A 247 13.23 0.62 36.24
CA ASN A 247 12.94 1.94 35.65
C ASN A 247 14.23 2.76 35.37
N GLY A 248 14.24 3.45 34.22
CA GLY A 248 15.24 4.46 33.82
C GLY A 248 15.37 5.63 34.81
N LEU A 249 16.59 6.10 35.07
CA LEU A 249 16.83 7.31 35.88
C LEU A 249 17.01 8.53 34.95
N LEU A 250 16.34 9.62 35.30
CA LEU A 250 16.50 10.94 34.69
C LEU A 250 17.24 11.83 35.68
N THR A 251 18.54 12.00 35.49
CA THR A 251 19.32 12.94 36.31
C THR A 251 19.18 14.35 35.75
N LYS A 252 18.64 15.25 36.58
CA LYS A 252 18.59 16.69 36.29
C LYS A 252 19.85 17.34 36.86
N ASP A 253 20.76 17.78 36.00
CA ASP A 253 21.90 18.57 36.45
C ASP A 253 21.38 19.95 36.91
N GLN A 254 21.23 20.14 38.22
CA GLN A 254 20.67 21.37 38.79
C GLN A 254 21.61 22.58 38.65
N LYS A 255 22.87 22.40 38.23
CA LYS A 255 23.89 23.46 38.28
C LYS A 255 24.05 24.27 36.99
N LYS A 256 23.35 23.95 35.91
CA LYS A 256 23.38 24.74 34.66
C LYS A 256 21.96 25.11 34.23
N GLU A 257 21.76 26.39 33.91
CA GLU A 257 20.53 26.88 33.27
C GLU A 257 20.29 26.27 31.88
N ASP A 258 21.30 25.62 31.31
CA ASP A 258 21.19 24.76 30.15
C ASP A 258 20.76 23.34 30.58
N TYR A 259 19.46 23.07 30.47
CA TYR A 259 18.82 21.79 30.82
C TYR A 259 19.30 20.63 29.93
N ASN A 260 20.51 20.13 30.17
CA ASN A 260 20.96 18.87 29.60
C ASN A 260 20.49 17.71 30.48
N TYR A 261 19.43 17.03 30.04
CA TYR A 261 19.00 15.78 30.64
C TYR A 261 19.91 14.66 30.17
N TYR A 262 20.50 13.94 31.12
CA TYR A 262 21.29 12.74 30.87
C TYR A 262 20.45 11.51 31.19
N TYR A 263 20.38 10.59 30.24
CA TYR A 263 19.86 9.26 30.50
C TYR A 263 21.03 8.36 30.83
N TYR A 264 21.15 8.06 32.11
CA TYR A 264 22.04 7.03 32.58
C TYR A 264 21.20 6.01 33.32
N TYR A 265 21.28 4.77 32.89
CA TYR A 265 20.64 3.67 33.58
C TYR A 265 21.72 2.67 33.99
N GLY A 266 21.85 2.44 35.29
CA GLY A 266 22.75 1.45 35.86
C GLY A 266 22.14 0.87 37.12
N ARG A 267 21.74 -0.41 37.09
CA ARG A 267 21.28 -1.11 38.30
C ARG A 267 22.13 -2.35 38.57
N TRP A 268 22.46 -2.54 39.85
CA TRP A 268 23.23 -3.67 40.34
C TRP A 268 22.33 -4.82 40.77
N CYS A 269 22.71 -6.03 40.38
CA CYS A 269 21.99 -7.27 40.66
C CYS A 269 22.96 -8.27 41.28
N LYS A 270 22.74 -8.68 42.54
CA LYS A 270 23.52 -9.77 43.14
C LYS A 270 23.08 -11.10 42.54
N TRP A 271 24.04 -11.92 42.11
CA TRP A 271 23.80 -13.21 41.46
C TRP A 271 24.80 -14.28 41.88
N LYS A 272 24.56 -15.52 41.44
CA LYS A 272 25.38 -16.69 41.78
C LYS A 272 26.05 -17.26 40.53
N LEU A 273 27.37 -17.25 40.53
CA LEU A 273 28.20 -17.89 39.53
C LEU A 273 28.48 -19.34 39.98
N ARG A 274 28.08 -20.32 39.18
CA ARG A 274 28.13 -21.74 39.56
C ARG A 274 29.22 -22.49 38.80
N ARG A 275 29.93 -23.36 39.52
CA ARG A 275 30.92 -24.26 38.93
C ARG A 275 30.25 -25.26 38.00
N GLN A 276 30.80 -25.47 36.81
CA GLN A 276 30.38 -26.52 35.90
C GLN A 276 31.21 -27.79 36.17
N ASN A 277 30.57 -28.86 36.63
CA ASN A 277 31.23 -30.15 36.90
C ASN A 277 32.45 -30.02 37.85
N THR A 278 33.43 -30.92 37.74
CA THR A 278 34.69 -30.90 38.52
C THR A 278 35.76 -29.98 37.94
N THR A 279 35.47 -29.21 36.89
CA THR A 279 36.44 -28.30 36.25
C THR A 279 36.49 -26.97 37.00
N THR A 280 37.46 -26.12 36.68
CA THR A 280 37.60 -24.75 37.20
C THR A 280 36.72 -23.74 36.44
N LEU A 281 35.87 -24.22 35.53
CA LEU A 281 34.97 -23.41 34.73
C LEU A 281 33.70 -23.08 35.51
N TYR A 282 33.32 -21.81 35.50
CA TYR A 282 32.08 -21.34 36.09
C TYR A 282 31.23 -20.67 35.02
N ARG A 283 29.91 -20.85 35.14
CA ARG A 283 28.95 -20.24 34.21
C ARG A 283 27.70 -19.79 34.94
N THR A 284 27.15 -18.68 34.49
CA THR A 284 25.82 -18.24 34.86
C THR A 284 25.15 -17.45 33.75
N THR A 285 23.83 -17.45 33.79
CA THR A 285 22.95 -16.69 32.91
C THR A 285 21.99 -15.91 33.79
N ILE A 286 21.85 -14.62 33.54
CA ILE A 286 20.86 -13.77 34.20
C ILE A 286 19.99 -13.07 33.15
N PRO A 287 18.66 -13.26 33.17
CA PRO A 287 17.75 -12.41 32.41
C PRO A 287 17.52 -11.11 33.19
N ILE A 288 17.72 -9.95 32.55
CA ILE A 288 17.49 -8.62 33.11
C ILE A 288 16.40 -7.95 32.27
N THR A 289 15.25 -7.65 32.89
CA THR A 289 14.16 -6.94 32.22
C THR A 289 14.22 -5.43 32.50
N ILE A 290 14.34 -4.64 31.44
CA ILE A 290 14.32 -3.16 31.49
C ILE A 290 13.01 -2.63 30.89
N GLU A 291 12.43 -1.59 31.49
CA GLU A 291 11.34 -0.83 30.89
C GLU A 291 11.65 0.65 31.02
N PHE A 292 11.54 1.35 29.90
CA PHE A 292 11.67 2.80 29.91
C PHE A 292 10.32 3.40 30.25
N PRO A 293 10.23 4.27 31.27
CA PRO A 293 8.96 4.87 31.64
C PRO A 293 8.37 5.68 30.48
N LEU A 294 7.04 5.62 30.32
CA LEU A 294 6.34 6.56 29.45
C LEU A 294 6.38 7.95 30.09
N PRO A 295 6.58 9.03 29.31
CA PRO A 295 6.42 10.38 29.84
C PRO A 295 4.99 10.52 30.39
N SER A 296 4.88 10.91 31.67
CA SER A 296 3.58 11.21 32.28
C SER A 296 2.94 12.40 31.57
N LYS A 297 1.64 12.35 31.29
CA LYS A 297 0.90 13.44 30.63
C LYS A 297 0.87 14.73 31.45
N ASP A 298 1.07 14.63 32.75
CA ASP A 298 0.99 15.78 33.68
C ASP A 298 2.32 16.55 33.75
N ASP A 299 3.36 16.02 33.12
CA ASP A 299 4.72 16.52 33.19
C ASP A 299 5.05 17.32 31.91
N ASN A 300 5.54 18.56 32.08
CA ASN A 300 6.06 19.44 31.02
C ASN A 300 7.23 18.80 30.20
N TYR A 301 7.61 17.58 30.55
CA TYR A 301 8.61 16.72 29.92
C TYR A 301 8.11 16.03 28.64
N THR A 302 6.81 16.11 28.33
CA THR A 302 6.24 15.56 27.08
C THR A 302 6.96 16.13 25.86
N ASP A 303 7.39 17.39 25.93
CA ASP A 303 8.07 18.08 24.84
C ASP A 303 9.49 17.52 24.60
N LEU A 304 10.15 16.96 25.63
CA LEU A 304 11.53 16.49 25.52
C LEU A 304 11.65 15.28 24.58
N TYR A 305 10.78 14.28 24.75
CA TYR A 305 10.80 13.05 23.96
C TYR A 305 10.28 13.25 22.53
N THR A 306 9.29 14.14 22.35
CA THR A 306 8.81 14.51 21.01
C THR A 306 9.87 15.28 20.23
N THR A 307 10.68 16.11 20.90
CA THR A 307 11.70 16.93 20.23
C THR A 307 12.99 16.16 19.95
N MET A 308 13.34 15.17 20.78
CA MET A 308 14.62 14.47 20.72
C MET A 308 14.69 13.31 19.71
N GLY A 309 13.55 12.79 19.24
CA GLY A 309 13.51 11.68 18.28
C GLY A 309 14.12 10.38 18.82
N ALA A 310 14.49 9.47 17.92
CA ALA A 310 15.19 8.23 18.25
C ALA A 310 16.61 8.53 18.77
N ARG A 311 16.91 8.16 20.02
CA ARG A 311 18.22 8.39 20.62
C ARG A 311 19.08 7.12 20.62
N PRO A 312 20.34 7.19 20.18
CA PRO A 312 21.25 6.07 20.23
C PRO A 312 21.80 5.88 21.65
N PHE A 313 21.72 4.65 22.14
CA PHE A 313 22.26 4.23 23.42
C PHE A 313 23.26 3.09 23.24
N LEU A 314 24.30 3.12 24.08
CA LEU A 314 25.23 2.01 24.24
C LEU A 314 24.75 1.16 25.40
N LEU A 315 24.51 -0.13 25.13
CA LEU A 315 24.19 -1.10 26.16
C LEU A 315 25.44 -1.90 26.53
N VAL A 316 25.83 -1.84 27.81
CA VAL A 316 27.00 -2.53 28.35
C VAL A 316 26.57 -3.45 29.49
N GLY A 317 26.83 -4.74 29.35
CA GLY A 317 26.78 -5.65 30.48
C GLY A 317 28.11 -5.60 31.23
N GLN A 318 28.05 -5.55 32.55
CA GLN A 318 29.21 -5.67 33.44
C GLN A 318 28.93 -6.73 34.49
N ALA A 319 29.94 -7.54 34.79
CA ALA A 319 29.94 -8.49 35.89
C ALA A 319 31.14 -8.21 36.79
N VAL A 320 30.90 -8.17 38.09
CA VAL A 320 31.91 -7.93 39.12
C VAL A 320 32.09 -9.20 39.91
N VAL A 321 33.32 -9.72 39.85
CA VAL A 321 33.74 -10.94 40.51
C VAL A 321 34.73 -10.57 41.60
N PRO A 322 34.32 -10.55 42.88
CA PRO A 322 35.26 -10.43 43.98
C PRO A 322 36.09 -11.71 44.03
N LEU A 323 37.43 -11.62 43.96
CA LEU A 323 38.31 -12.80 43.96
C LEU A 323 38.81 -13.16 45.37
N GLY A 324 38.69 -12.25 46.33
CA GLY A 324 39.08 -12.48 47.73
C GLY A 324 40.40 -11.81 48.11
N LEU A 325 41.02 -12.28 49.20
CA LEU A 325 42.27 -11.75 49.74
C LEU A 325 43.49 -12.48 49.14
N THR A 326 44.49 -11.71 48.71
CA THR A 326 45.83 -12.21 48.36
C THR A 326 46.58 -12.67 49.61
N THR A 327 47.69 -13.38 49.41
CA THR A 327 48.65 -13.71 50.47
C THR A 327 49.21 -12.49 51.21
N GLU A 328 49.19 -11.32 50.57
CA GLU A 328 49.66 -10.04 51.12
C GLU A 328 48.54 -9.26 51.85
N GLY A 329 47.32 -9.80 51.90
CA GLY A 329 46.17 -9.16 52.55
C GLY A 329 45.49 -8.08 51.70
N GLU A 330 45.81 -8.00 50.41
CA GLU A 330 45.12 -7.14 49.45
C GLU A 330 43.84 -7.82 48.98
N GLN A 331 42.76 -7.06 48.82
CA GLN A 331 41.57 -7.57 48.16
C GLN A 331 41.67 -7.37 46.65
N VAL A 332 41.30 -8.40 45.89
CA VAL A 332 41.28 -8.32 44.42
C VAL A 332 39.87 -8.44 43.89
N ARG A 333 39.56 -7.57 42.94
CA ARG A 333 38.31 -7.54 42.16
C ARG A 333 38.64 -7.69 40.68
N LEU A 334 37.81 -8.45 39.99
CA LEU A 334 37.77 -8.51 38.53
C LEU A 334 36.43 -7.94 38.04
N ASP A 335 36.52 -6.91 37.22
CA ASP A 335 35.39 -6.39 36.44
C ASP A 335 35.48 -6.97 35.04
N VAL A 336 34.39 -7.56 34.57
CA VAL A 336 34.27 -8.09 33.22
C VAL A 336 33.15 -7.31 32.55
N ALA A 337 33.41 -6.63 31.43
CA ALA A 337 32.37 -5.91 30.71
C ALA A 337 32.37 -6.24 29.22
N GLN A 338 31.21 -6.15 28.61
CA GLN A 338 31.03 -6.31 27.18
C GLN A 338 29.86 -5.43 26.72
N THR A 339 30.06 -4.72 25.62
CA THR A 339 28.97 -4.05 24.91
C THR A 339 28.18 -5.08 24.10
N ILE A 340 26.93 -4.79 23.76
CA ILE A 340 26.27 -5.58 22.71
C ILE A 340 27.13 -5.49 21.43
N PRO A 341 27.55 -6.64 20.86
CA PRO A 341 28.25 -6.72 19.58
C PRO A 341 27.66 -5.77 18.54
N SER A 342 28.44 -4.79 18.05
CA SER A 342 28.14 -3.94 16.89
C SER A 342 26.87 -3.06 16.94
N LYS A 343 26.20 -2.90 18.09
CA LYS A 343 24.84 -2.36 18.12
C LYS A 343 24.68 -1.21 19.11
N VAL A 344 24.62 -0.02 18.55
CA VAL A 344 23.87 1.08 19.14
C VAL A 344 22.39 0.70 19.14
N VAL A 345 21.77 0.83 20.31
CA VAL A 345 20.35 0.57 20.49
C VAL A 345 19.61 1.89 20.45
N TYR A 346 18.61 2.03 19.57
CA TYR A 346 17.85 3.27 19.48
C TYR A 346 16.66 3.21 20.42
N VAL A 347 16.60 4.09 21.42
CA VAL A 347 15.40 4.24 22.26
C VAL A 347 14.53 5.34 21.66
N SER A 348 13.29 5.02 21.35
CA SER A 348 12.31 5.93 20.75
C SER A 348 11.01 5.95 21.56
N PRO A 349 10.24 7.05 21.53
CA PRO A 349 8.86 6.99 21.98
C PRO A 349 8.07 5.93 21.20
N PRO A 350 7.03 5.32 21.79
CA PRO A 350 6.16 4.42 21.05
C PRO A 350 5.59 5.17 19.84
N PRO A 351 5.66 4.58 18.63
CA PRO A 351 5.23 5.28 17.44
C PRO A 351 3.74 5.60 17.53
N GLU A 352 3.36 6.82 17.13
CA GLU A 352 1.95 7.17 17.02
C GLU A 352 1.37 6.42 15.82
N ILE A 353 0.61 5.36 16.09
CA ILE A 353 -0.03 4.55 15.04
C ILE A 353 -1.32 5.28 14.63
N ALA A 354 -1.26 5.97 13.50
CA ALA A 354 -2.41 6.57 12.86
C ALA A 354 -3.38 5.48 12.41
N VAL A 355 -4.56 5.43 13.05
CA VAL A 355 -5.67 4.57 12.65
C VAL A 355 -6.67 5.39 11.84
N VAL A 356 -7.33 4.76 10.87
CA VAL A 356 -8.41 5.41 10.11
C VAL A 356 -9.49 5.91 11.06
N GLY A 357 -9.74 7.22 11.03
CA GLY A 357 -10.67 7.88 11.92
C GLY A 357 -12.12 7.40 11.72
N ASN A 358 -12.91 7.42 12.80
CA ASN A 358 -14.32 7.02 12.74
C ASN A 358 -15.15 7.88 11.78
N ARG A 359 -14.82 9.17 11.66
CA ARG A 359 -15.46 10.09 10.70
C ARG A 359 -15.31 9.60 9.26
N THR A 360 -14.11 9.20 8.86
CA THR A 360 -13.82 8.67 7.53
C THR A 360 -14.55 7.36 7.27
N LYS A 361 -14.62 6.47 8.27
CA LYS A 361 -15.41 5.21 8.18
C LYS A 361 -16.89 5.48 7.92
N ILE A 362 -17.48 6.45 8.64
CA ILE A 362 -18.88 6.85 8.49
C ILE A 362 -19.12 7.45 7.10
N VAL A 363 -18.29 8.41 6.68
CA VAL A 363 -18.42 9.05 5.35
C VAL A 363 -18.34 8.00 4.24
N LEU A 364 -17.36 7.11 4.31
CA LEU A 364 -17.21 6.03 3.32
C LEU A 364 -18.43 5.11 3.29
N ALA A 365 -18.95 4.70 4.46
CA ALA A 365 -20.14 3.87 4.55
C ALA A 365 -21.38 4.54 3.92
N VAL A 366 -21.58 5.84 4.15
CA VAL A 366 -22.67 6.62 3.55
C VAL A 366 -22.54 6.68 2.03
N VAL A 367 -21.34 6.96 1.51
CA VAL A 367 -21.08 7.00 0.06
C VAL A 367 -21.34 5.65 -0.59
N ILE A 368 -20.86 4.55 0.02
CA ILE A 368 -21.12 3.18 -0.46
C ILE A 368 -22.62 2.88 -0.44
N ALA A 369 -23.34 3.26 0.61
CA ALA A 369 -24.79 2.99 0.72
C ALA A 369 -25.58 3.71 -0.37
N ILE A 370 -25.31 5.00 -0.61
CA ILE A 370 -25.99 5.80 -1.64
C ILE A 370 -25.68 5.25 -3.04
N ALA A 371 -24.39 5.10 -3.37
CA ALA A 371 -23.97 4.61 -4.68
C ALA A 371 -24.42 3.15 -4.92
N GLY A 372 -24.35 2.31 -3.89
CA GLY A 372 -24.78 0.91 -3.94
C GLY A 372 -26.27 0.76 -4.15
N THR A 373 -27.08 1.60 -3.49
CA THR A 373 -28.55 1.64 -3.69
C THR A 373 -28.89 2.04 -5.12
N PHE A 374 -28.22 3.09 -5.65
CA PHE A 374 -28.39 3.50 -7.04
C PHE A 374 -28.00 2.40 -8.04
N ALA A 375 -26.86 1.75 -7.83
CA ALA A 375 -26.39 0.65 -8.67
C ALA A 375 -27.33 -0.56 -8.63
N LEU A 376 -27.83 -0.92 -7.44
CA LEU A 376 -28.78 -2.00 -7.26
C LEU A 376 -30.12 -1.69 -7.94
N ALA A 377 -30.63 -0.47 -7.82
CA ALA A 377 -31.83 -0.03 -8.53
C ALA A 377 -31.67 -0.14 -10.05
N CYS A 378 -30.51 0.26 -10.59
CA CYS A 378 -30.20 0.10 -12.01
C CYS A 378 -30.18 -1.37 -12.43
N PHE A 379 -29.55 -2.24 -11.64
CA PHE A 379 -29.51 -3.67 -11.90
C PHE A 379 -30.91 -4.31 -11.89
N VAL A 380 -31.72 -4.02 -10.87
CA VAL A 380 -33.11 -4.52 -10.77
C VAL A 380 -33.96 -4.01 -11.93
N ALA A 381 -33.84 -2.74 -12.31
CA ALA A 381 -34.56 -2.19 -13.45
C ALA A 381 -34.20 -2.91 -14.76
N ILE A 382 -32.93 -3.25 -15.00
CA ILE A 382 -32.54 -4.04 -16.18
C ILE A 382 -33.23 -5.41 -16.18
N LEU A 383 -33.34 -6.07 -15.03
CA LEU A 383 -34.01 -7.38 -14.92
C LEU A 383 -35.52 -7.27 -15.15
N VAL A 384 -36.18 -6.27 -14.57
CA VAL A 384 -37.61 -6.01 -14.73
C VAL A 384 -37.95 -5.68 -16.19
N TYR A 385 -37.21 -4.75 -16.80
CA TYR A 385 -37.45 -4.29 -18.16
C TYR A 385 -36.74 -5.15 -19.23
N ARG A 386 -36.26 -6.36 -18.90
CA ARG A 386 -35.49 -7.21 -19.84
C ARG A 386 -36.25 -7.53 -21.14
N GLN A 387 -37.58 -7.55 -21.08
CA GLN A 387 -38.45 -7.85 -22.23
C GLN A 387 -38.77 -6.60 -23.08
N HIS A 388 -38.46 -5.39 -22.59
CA HIS A 388 -38.72 -4.16 -23.31
C HIS A 388 -37.85 -4.08 -24.58
N ALA A 389 -38.42 -3.62 -25.69
CA ALA A 389 -37.75 -3.60 -27.00
C ALA A 389 -36.40 -2.86 -26.97
N ILE A 390 -36.36 -1.72 -26.26
CA ILE A 390 -35.13 -0.91 -26.06
C ILE A 390 -34.05 -1.74 -25.36
N MET A 391 -34.39 -2.44 -24.28
CA MET A 391 -33.43 -3.24 -23.52
C MET A 391 -32.95 -4.46 -24.31
N ARG A 392 -33.84 -5.09 -25.10
CA ARG A 392 -33.47 -6.19 -25.99
C ARG A 392 -32.50 -5.73 -27.08
N LEU A 393 -32.72 -4.54 -27.64
CA LEU A 393 -31.84 -3.92 -28.64
C LEU A 393 -30.48 -3.56 -28.04
N ALA A 394 -30.48 -3.05 -26.81
CA ALA A 394 -29.29 -2.71 -26.04
C ALA A 394 -28.50 -3.93 -25.53
N GLN A 395 -28.98 -5.15 -25.80
CA GLN A 395 -28.39 -6.41 -25.34
C GLN A 395 -28.39 -6.52 -23.80
N ALA A 396 -29.59 -6.47 -23.21
CA ALA A 396 -29.87 -6.61 -21.78
C ALA A 396 -28.93 -7.52 -20.96
N PRO A 397 -28.54 -8.75 -21.37
CA PRO A 397 -27.65 -9.59 -20.56
C PRO A 397 -26.27 -8.98 -20.30
N PHE A 398 -25.66 -8.29 -21.27
CA PHE A 398 -24.34 -7.65 -21.05
C PHE A 398 -24.47 -6.44 -20.13
N LEU A 399 -25.56 -5.67 -20.26
CA LEU A 399 -25.87 -4.56 -19.35
C LEU A 399 -26.11 -5.06 -17.92
N ALA A 400 -26.84 -6.16 -17.75
CA ALA A 400 -27.10 -6.75 -16.44
C ALA A 400 -25.80 -7.18 -15.75
N VAL A 401 -24.90 -7.84 -16.48
CA VAL A 401 -23.60 -8.28 -15.95
C VAL A 401 -22.68 -7.11 -15.64
N MET A 402 -22.65 -6.07 -16.48
CA MET A 402 -21.94 -4.83 -16.19
C MET A 402 -22.48 -4.14 -14.92
N ALA A 403 -23.80 -4.01 -14.79
CA ALA A 403 -24.42 -3.41 -13.61
C ALA A 403 -24.16 -4.25 -12.35
N ALA A 404 -24.20 -5.58 -12.44
CA ALA A 404 -23.84 -6.46 -11.34
C ALA A 404 -22.37 -6.29 -10.92
N ALA A 405 -21.45 -6.18 -11.89
CA ALA A 405 -20.04 -5.89 -11.59
C ALA A 405 -19.88 -4.53 -10.90
N CYS A 406 -20.58 -3.48 -11.34
CA CYS A 406 -20.59 -2.18 -10.66
C CYS A 406 -21.12 -2.28 -9.22
N VAL A 407 -22.21 -3.04 -8.98
CA VAL A 407 -22.74 -3.27 -7.62
C VAL A 407 -21.69 -3.95 -6.74
N LEU A 408 -21.07 -5.02 -7.22
CA LEU A 408 -20.03 -5.74 -6.47
C LEU A 408 -18.84 -4.82 -6.17
N GLN A 409 -18.37 -4.06 -7.15
CA GLN A 409 -17.27 -3.10 -6.99
C GLN A 409 -17.57 -2.03 -5.92
N ILE A 410 -18.77 -1.44 -5.95
CA ILE A 410 -19.19 -0.41 -4.99
C ILE A 410 -19.33 -1.01 -3.59
N VAL A 411 -20.06 -2.13 -3.46
CA VAL A 411 -20.28 -2.78 -2.17
C VAL A 411 -18.95 -3.18 -1.56
N PHE A 412 -18.06 -3.86 -2.29
CA PHE A 412 -16.78 -4.29 -1.76
C PHE A 412 -15.74 -3.17 -1.64
N SER A 413 -16.06 -1.92 -2.00
CA SER A 413 -15.14 -0.80 -1.74
C SER A 413 -14.88 -0.60 -0.24
N PHE A 414 -15.71 -1.14 0.68
CA PHE A 414 -15.39 -1.13 2.12
C PHE A 414 -14.12 -1.91 2.47
N THR A 415 -13.67 -2.86 1.63
CA THR A 415 -12.46 -3.65 1.90
C THR A 415 -11.18 -2.82 1.76
N HIS A 416 -11.26 -1.57 1.30
CA HIS A 416 -10.16 -0.61 1.40
C HIS A 416 -9.83 -0.24 2.85
N LEU A 417 -10.74 -0.47 3.80
CA LEU A 417 -10.49 -0.22 5.22
C LEU A 417 -9.58 -1.31 5.83
N PRO A 418 -8.39 -0.97 6.35
CA PRO A 418 -7.49 -1.93 6.97
C PRO A 418 -7.94 -2.25 8.42
N ILE A 419 -9.07 -2.94 8.57
CA ILE A 419 -9.63 -3.31 9.89
C ILE A 419 -9.40 -4.79 10.22
N LYS A 420 -9.35 -5.65 9.19
CA LYS A 420 -9.17 -7.10 9.34
C LYS A 420 -8.26 -7.61 8.23
N ASP A 421 -7.43 -8.61 8.54
CA ASP A 421 -6.54 -9.25 7.55
C ASP A 421 -7.33 -9.79 6.34
N GLY A 422 -8.52 -10.35 6.61
CA GLY A 422 -9.40 -10.81 5.55
C GLY A 422 -9.78 -9.70 4.55
N TYR A 423 -9.90 -8.44 4.97
CA TYR A 423 -10.22 -7.36 4.02
C TYR A 423 -9.07 -7.13 3.05
N CYS A 424 -7.83 -7.22 3.53
CA CYS A 424 -6.63 -7.10 2.71
C CYS A 424 -6.53 -8.22 1.69
N GLN A 425 -6.75 -9.48 2.10
CA GLN A 425 -6.69 -10.64 1.20
C GLN A 425 -7.79 -10.60 0.12
N TRP A 426 -9.00 -10.17 0.49
CA TRP A 426 -10.13 -10.20 -0.43
C TRP A 426 -10.29 -8.94 -1.28
N ARG A 427 -9.60 -7.84 -0.94
CA ARG A 427 -9.70 -6.56 -1.65
C ARG A 427 -9.41 -6.68 -3.14
N GLY A 428 -8.30 -7.32 -3.51
CA GLY A 428 -7.92 -7.49 -4.92
C GLY A 428 -9.01 -8.18 -5.74
N PRO A 429 -9.39 -9.43 -5.41
CA PRO A 429 -10.40 -10.17 -6.13
C PRO A 429 -11.78 -9.51 -6.14
N LEU A 430 -12.19 -8.86 -5.05
CA LEU A 430 -13.55 -8.31 -4.93
C LEU A 430 -13.72 -6.92 -5.52
N VAL A 431 -12.63 -6.15 -5.70
CA VAL A 431 -12.68 -4.80 -6.29
C VAL A 431 -12.10 -4.79 -7.70
N GLN A 432 -10.90 -5.34 -7.90
CA GLN A 432 -10.21 -5.22 -9.20
C GLN A 432 -10.82 -6.13 -10.28
N LEU A 433 -11.32 -7.32 -9.92
CA LEU A 433 -11.93 -8.22 -10.89
C LEU A 433 -13.24 -7.63 -11.47
N PRO A 434 -14.19 -7.10 -10.65
CA PRO A 434 -15.33 -6.38 -11.20
C PRO A 434 -14.96 -5.15 -12.03
N MET A 435 -13.94 -4.39 -11.62
CA MET A 435 -13.45 -3.22 -12.37
C MET A 435 -12.95 -3.62 -13.77
N ALA A 436 -12.17 -4.69 -13.88
CA ALA A 436 -11.73 -5.23 -15.17
C ALA A 436 -12.91 -5.83 -15.98
N MET A 437 -13.87 -6.47 -15.30
CA MET A 437 -15.09 -7.00 -15.94
C MET A 437 -15.86 -5.89 -16.65
N VAL A 438 -16.03 -4.73 -16.01
CA VAL A 438 -16.71 -3.57 -16.62
C VAL A 438 -15.99 -3.15 -17.91
N GLY A 439 -14.66 -2.97 -17.86
CA GLY A 439 -13.84 -2.65 -19.04
C GLY A 439 -13.96 -3.68 -20.16
N ALA A 440 -13.85 -4.98 -19.84
CA ALA A 440 -13.97 -6.06 -20.81
C ALA A 440 -15.36 -6.14 -21.46
N VAL A 441 -16.44 -5.93 -20.69
CA VAL A 441 -17.80 -5.87 -21.24
C VAL A 441 -17.96 -4.67 -22.18
N LEU A 442 -17.37 -3.51 -21.86
CA LEU A 442 -17.36 -2.36 -22.77
C LEU A 442 -16.69 -2.71 -24.10
N VAL A 443 -15.48 -3.28 -24.06
CA VAL A 443 -14.76 -3.73 -25.26
C VAL A 443 -15.60 -4.72 -26.07
N GLY A 444 -16.15 -5.76 -25.42
CA GLY A 444 -16.96 -6.77 -26.10
C GLY A 444 -18.21 -6.19 -26.77
N ARG A 445 -18.88 -5.24 -26.12
CA ARG A 445 -20.06 -4.56 -26.68
C ARG A 445 -19.71 -3.68 -27.87
N VAL A 446 -18.67 -2.85 -27.76
CA VAL A 446 -18.24 -2.00 -28.88
C VAL A 446 -17.76 -2.84 -30.05
N TRP A 447 -16.96 -3.89 -29.80
CA TRP A 447 -16.52 -4.83 -30.83
C TRP A 447 -17.70 -5.48 -31.56
N ARG A 448 -18.73 -5.91 -30.83
CA ARG A 448 -19.94 -6.46 -31.45
C ARG A 448 -20.69 -5.43 -32.31
N VAL A 449 -20.88 -4.21 -31.80
CA VAL A 449 -21.53 -3.12 -32.55
C VAL A 449 -20.73 -2.85 -33.83
N TYR A 450 -19.41 -2.72 -33.71
CA TYR A 450 -18.50 -2.52 -34.82
C TYR A 450 -18.58 -3.65 -35.86
N GLY A 451 -18.51 -4.92 -35.46
CA GLY A 451 -18.58 -6.08 -36.37
C GLY A 451 -19.91 -6.20 -37.10
N THR A 452 -21.02 -5.88 -36.42
CA THR A 452 -22.36 -5.90 -37.05
C THR A 452 -22.58 -4.76 -38.04
N LEU A 453 -22.09 -3.55 -37.74
CA LEU A 453 -22.29 -2.38 -38.61
C LEU A 453 -21.30 -2.34 -39.78
N SER A 454 -20.03 -2.72 -39.56
CA SER A 454 -19.02 -2.75 -40.62
C SER A 454 -19.35 -3.77 -41.72
N THR A 455 -19.97 -4.89 -41.38
CA THR A 455 -20.45 -5.87 -42.36
C THR A 455 -21.61 -5.33 -43.20
N VAL A 456 -22.53 -4.58 -42.59
CA VAL A 456 -23.63 -3.91 -43.31
C VAL A 456 -23.11 -2.81 -44.23
N GLN A 457 -22.19 -1.97 -43.76
CA GLN A 457 -21.57 -0.93 -44.59
C GLN A 457 -20.81 -1.51 -45.79
N ARG A 458 -20.08 -2.61 -45.59
CA ARG A 458 -19.38 -3.31 -46.67
C ARG A 458 -20.33 -3.84 -47.73
N LEU A 459 -21.51 -4.34 -47.33
CA LEU A 459 -22.54 -4.78 -48.26
C LEU A 459 -23.17 -3.61 -49.02
N GLY A 460 -23.35 -2.45 -48.37
CA GLY A 460 -23.88 -1.24 -49.01
C GLY A 460 -22.90 -0.62 -50.01
N ARG A 461 -21.58 -0.71 -49.76
CA ARG A 461 -20.53 -0.11 -50.61
C ARG A 461 -19.97 -1.04 -51.69
N SER A 462 -20.35 -2.32 -51.75
CA SER A 462 -19.74 -3.27 -52.70
C SER A 462 -20.07 -3.00 -54.18
N SER A 463 -20.89 -1.98 -54.48
CA SER A 463 -21.25 -1.62 -55.86
C SER A 463 -20.39 -0.49 -56.45
N GLU A 464 -19.57 0.20 -55.65
CA GLU A 464 -18.81 1.37 -56.12
C GLU A 464 -17.31 1.06 -56.08
N SER A 465 -16.85 0.42 -57.14
CA SER A 465 -15.49 -0.07 -57.29
C SER A 465 -14.52 1.06 -57.64
N THR A 466 -13.28 0.91 -57.16
CA THR A 466 -12.04 1.36 -57.83
C THR A 466 -11.46 2.74 -57.49
N THR A 467 -11.50 3.18 -56.24
CA THR A 467 -10.49 4.15 -55.77
C THR A 467 -9.82 3.63 -54.50
N THR A 468 -8.51 3.39 -54.60
CA THR A 468 -7.60 2.84 -53.60
C THR A 468 -7.37 3.83 -52.46
N THR A 469 -8.40 4.19 -51.71
CA THR A 469 -8.22 4.90 -50.46
C THR A 469 -7.67 3.90 -49.44
N THR A 470 -6.42 4.09 -49.04
CA THR A 470 -5.71 3.28 -48.05
C THR A 470 -6.56 3.12 -46.79
N LYS A 471 -7.15 1.94 -46.61
CA LYS A 471 -7.90 1.63 -45.39
C LYS A 471 -6.94 1.80 -44.20
N PRO A 472 -7.34 2.50 -43.11
CA PRO A 472 -6.47 2.68 -41.96
C PRO A 472 -6.06 1.31 -41.42
N TRP A 473 -4.75 1.06 -41.40
CA TRP A 473 -4.15 -0.21 -40.97
C TRP A 473 -4.57 -0.60 -39.55
N LEU A 474 -4.77 0.40 -38.68
CA LEU A 474 -5.15 0.25 -37.28
C LEU A 474 -6.45 -0.54 -37.12
N ASP A 475 -7.46 -0.24 -37.95
CA ASP A 475 -8.76 -0.92 -37.92
C ASP A 475 -8.59 -2.42 -38.22
N THR A 476 -7.86 -2.75 -39.28
CA THR A 476 -7.63 -4.14 -39.68
C THR A 476 -6.85 -4.91 -38.63
N TYR A 477 -5.88 -4.26 -37.97
CA TYR A 477 -5.07 -4.88 -36.94
C TYR A 477 -5.85 -5.10 -35.64
N VAL A 478 -6.44 -4.05 -35.05
CA VAL A 478 -7.13 -4.13 -33.75
C VAL A 478 -8.32 -5.08 -33.82
N VAL A 479 -9.17 -4.96 -34.84
CA VAL A 479 -10.34 -5.82 -35.01
C VAL A 479 -9.91 -7.24 -35.35
N GLY A 480 -8.88 -7.41 -36.18
CA GLY A 480 -8.33 -8.73 -36.51
C GLY A 480 -7.77 -9.46 -35.29
N CYS A 481 -7.09 -8.74 -34.38
CA CYS A 481 -6.62 -9.29 -33.11
C CYS A 481 -7.78 -9.69 -32.19
N LEU A 482 -8.81 -8.85 -32.05
CA LEU A 482 -9.99 -9.18 -31.25
C LEU A 482 -10.77 -10.38 -31.81
N ASP A 483 -10.93 -10.44 -33.13
CA ASP A 483 -11.53 -11.59 -33.82
C ASP A 483 -10.73 -12.87 -33.60
N ALA A 484 -9.40 -12.79 -33.64
CA ALA A 484 -8.53 -13.93 -33.36
C ALA A 484 -8.68 -14.38 -31.90
N LEU A 485 -8.64 -13.44 -30.95
CA LEU A 485 -8.83 -13.72 -29.51
C LEU A 485 -10.19 -14.37 -29.22
N ALA A 486 -11.27 -13.87 -29.82
CA ALA A 486 -12.62 -14.42 -29.65
C ALA A 486 -12.74 -15.87 -30.16
N ARG A 487 -11.91 -16.28 -31.13
CA ARG A 487 -11.94 -17.63 -31.74
C ARG A 487 -11.08 -18.65 -31.02
N ILE A 488 -10.10 -18.25 -30.20
CA ILE A 488 -9.18 -19.16 -29.51
C ILE A 488 -9.94 -20.19 -28.63
N PRO A 489 -10.87 -19.80 -27.75
CA PRO A 489 -11.54 -20.78 -26.90
C PRO A 489 -12.42 -21.72 -27.72
N TYR A 490 -13.01 -21.22 -28.81
CA TYR A 490 -13.82 -22.04 -29.70
C TYR A 490 -12.98 -23.09 -30.44
N SER A 491 -11.77 -22.75 -30.91
CA SER A 491 -10.90 -23.73 -31.55
C SER A 491 -10.46 -24.83 -30.58
N ILE A 492 -10.18 -24.46 -29.32
CA ILE A 492 -9.83 -25.42 -28.26
C ILE A 492 -11.03 -26.31 -27.91
N LEU A 493 -12.22 -25.76 -27.68
CA LEU A 493 -13.42 -26.54 -27.33
C LEU A 493 -13.92 -27.40 -28.50
N SER A 494 -14.00 -26.83 -29.69
CA SER A 494 -14.49 -27.54 -30.88
C SER A 494 -13.57 -28.66 -31.32
N SER A 495 -12.26 -28.56 -31.06
CA SER A 495 -11.31 -29.67 -31.35
C SER A 495 -11.65 -30.94 -30.56
N ARG A 496 -12.25 -30.83 -29.37
CA ARG A 496 -12.69 -31.97 -28.56
C ARG A 496 -14.07 -32.50 -28.93
N CYS A 497 -14.96 -31.65 -29.45
CA CYS A 497 -16.32 -32.01 -29.84
C CYS A 497 -16.49 -32.29 -31.34
N ARG A 498 -15.39 -32.34 -32.12
CA ARG A 498 -15.43 -32.76 -33.51
C ARG A 498 -15.57 -34.28 -33.58
N THR A 499 -16.72 -34.78 -33.12
CA THR A 499 -17.21 -36.11 -33.46
C THR A 499 -17.14 -36.23 -34.98
N LYS A 500 -16.59 -37.36 -35.45
CA LYS A 500 -16.24 -37.71 -36.84
C LYS A 500 -17.40 -37.65 -37.86
N ASP A 501 -18.55 -37.08 -37.49
CA ASP A 501 -19.72 -37.10 -38.33
C ASP A 501 -19.65 -36.05 -39.44
N THR A 502 -19.55 -36.60 -40.64
CA THR A 502 -19.86 -36.03 -41.95
C THR A 502 -18.88 -35.02 -42.52
N GLN A 503 -17.96 -35.63 -43.28
CA GLN A 503 -17.18 -35.15 -44.41
C GLN A 503 -18.05 -34.54 -45.54
N ARG A 504 -19.11 -33.77 -45.24
CA ARG A 504 -19.91 -33.08 -46.27
C ARG A 504 -19.21 -31.82 -46.73
N LYS A 505 -18.64 -31.96 -47.93
CA LYS A 505 -17.96 -30.99 -48.78
C LYS A 505 -18.60 -29.59 -48.75
N GLY A 506 -17.72 -28.59 -48.56
CA GLY A 506 -17.90 -27.22 -49.04
C GLY A 506 -18.25 -26.21 -47.95
N PRO A 507 -17.28 -25.44 -47.41
CA PRO A 507 -17.58 -24.25 -46.63
C PRO A 507 -18.15 -23.20 -47.60
N ARG A 508 -19.46 -23.18 -47.80
CA ARG A 508 -20.13 -21.96 -48.24
C ARG A 508 -19.88 -20.94 -47.13
N LYS A 509 -18.87 -20.08 -47.31
CA LYS A 509 -18.63 -18.91 -46.47
C LYS A 509 -19.91 -18.06 -46.54
N SER A 510 -20.83 -18.29 -45.61
CA SER A 510 -21.99 -17.43 -45.44
C SER A 510 -21.46 -16.03 -45.21
N ILE A 511 -21.70 -15.13 -46.16
CA ILE A 511 -21.26 -13.72 -46.16
C ILE A 511 -21.87 -12.94 -44.97
N ARG A 512 -22.76 -13.57 -44.19
CA ARG A 512 -23.41 -13.00 -43.00
C ARG A 512 -23.04 -13.75 -41.72
N SER A 513 -21.76 -13.80 -41.38
CA SER A 513 -21.37 -14.16 -40.01
C SER A 513 -21.63 -12.97 -39.09
N ALA A 514 -22.88 -12.77 -38.67
CA ALA A 514 -23.18 -11.82 -37.60
C ALA A 514 -22.47 -12.31 -36.33
N VAL A 515 -21.72 -11.42 -35.67
CA VAL A 515 -21.03 -11.73 -34.41
C VAL A 515 -22.06 -12.21 -33.40
N THR A 516 -21.91 -13.47 -32.99
CA THR A 516 -22.85 -14.13 -32.10
C THR A 516 -22.64 -13.68 -30.65
N ALA A 517 -23.68 -13.78 -29.82
CA ALA A 517 -23.55 -13.44 -28.41
C ALA A 517 -22.52 -14.34 -27.68
N ALA A 518 -22.39 -15.59 -28.12
CA ALA A 518 -21.41 -16.54 -27.60
C ALA A 518 -19.97 -16.09 -27.89
N GLU A 519 -19.68 -15.60 -29.10
CA GLU A 519 -18.37 -15.03 -29.45
C GLU A 519 -18.03 -13.81 -28.59
N THR A 520 -19.01 -12.95 -28.29
CA THR A 520 -18.80 -11.80 -27.39
C THR A 520 -18.52 -12.24 -25.95
N TRP A 521 -19.24 -13.23 -25.42
CA TRP A 521 -18.95 -13.79 -24.09
C TRP A 521 -17.57 -14.42 -24.01
N CYS A 522 -17.18 -15.12 -25.07
CA CYS A 522 -15.87 -15.73 -25.23
C CYS A 522 -14.75 -14.67 -25.20
N LEU A 523 -14.94 -13.57 -25.95
CA LEU A 523 -14.01 -12.44 -25.94
C LEU A 523 -13.91 -11.79 -24.55
N ILE A 524 -15.03 -11.52 -23.88
CA ILE A 524 -15.05 -10.94 -22.53
C ILE A 524 -14.28 -11.85 -21.55
N GLY A 525 -14.51 -13.16 -21.61
CA GLY A 525 -13.80 -14.13 -20.78
C GLY A 525 -12.28 -14.13 -21.02
N MET A 526 -11.85 -14.06 -22.29
CA MET A 526 -10.43 -13.99 -22.64
C MET A 526 -9.76 -12.69 -22.18
N LEU A 527 -10.46 -11.56 -22.25
CA LEU A 527 -9.95 -10.27 -21.80
C LEU A 527 -9.81 -10.20 -20.27
N ILE A 528 -10.63 -10.93 -19.52
CA ILE A 528 -10.61 -10.96 -18.05
C ILE A 528 -9.65 -12.02 -17.51
N ALA A 529 -9.38 -13.08 -18.29
CA ALA A 529 -8.54 -14.18 -17.86
C ALA A 529 -7.17 -13.74 -17.26
N PRO A 530 -6.44 -12.75 -17.81
CA PRO A 530 -5.21 -12.26 -17.19
C PRO A 530 -5.44 -11.67 -15.79
N GLN A 531 -6.50 -10.88 -15.61
CA GLN A 531 -6.86 -10.30 -14.31
C GLN A 531 -7.26 -11.40 -13.32
N LEU A 532 -8.07 -12.37 -13.75
CA LEU A 532 -8.48 -13.48 -12.90
C LEU A 532 -7.28 -14.33 -12.45
N ALA A 533 -6.35 -14.63 -13.35
CA ALA A 533 -5.14 -15.38 -13.04
C ALA A 533 -4.26 -14.62 -12.03
N LEU A 534 -4.08 -13.31 -12.22
CA LEU A 534 -3.34 -12.46 -11.30
C LEU A 534 -3.98 -12.44 -9.89
N GLN A 535 -5.30 -12.31 -9.80
CA GLN A 535 -6.00 -12.30 -8.49
C GLN A 535 -5.98 -13.67 -7.79
N ILE A 536 -6.05 -14.77 -8.54
CA ILE A 536 -5.89 -16.12 -7.98
C ILE A 536 -4.47 -16.31 -7.46
N TYR A 537 -3.46 -15.86 -8.22
CA TYR A 537 -2.06 -15.93 -7.80
C TYR A 537 -1.87 -15.15 -6.49
N ALA A 538 -2.31 -13.90 -6.45
CA ALA A 538 -2.25 -13.03 -5.27
C ALA A 538 -2.90 -13.71 -4.04
N ALA A 539 -4.12 -14.21 -4.20
CA ALA A 539 -4.86 -14.83 -3.10
C ALA A 539 -4.25 -16.16 -2.59
N LEU A 540 -3.44 -16.84 -3.40
CA LEU A 540 -2.82 -18.13 -3.06
C LEU A 540 -1.40 -17.99 -2.50
N HIS A 541 -0.63 -17.00 -2.94
CA HIS A 541 0.78 -16.84 -2.56
C HIS A 541 0.99 -15.77 -1.50
N GLU A 542 0.11 -14.78 -1.41
CA GLU A 542 0.30 -13.64 -0.52
C GLU A 542 -0.65 -13.70 0.67
N ASP A 543 -0.08 -13.98 1.84
CA ASP A 543 -0.77 -13.81 3.11
C ASP A 543 -0.79 -12.32 3.45
N ALA A 544 -1.76 -11.62 2.86
CA ALA A 544 -2.06 -10.21 3.09
C ALA A 544 -2.46 -9.97 4.56
N GLN A 545 -1.49 -9.66 5.42
CA GLN A 545 -1.72 -9.32 6.83
C GLN A 545 -1.69 -7.82 7.05
N LEU A 546 -2.40 -7.33 8.06
CA LEU A 546 -2.27 -5.97 8.55
C LEU A 546 -0.86 -5.75 9.10
N ILE A 547 -0.12 -4.81 8.51
CA ILE A 547 1.18 -4.39 9.04
C ILE A 547 1.11 -2.95 9.51
N THR A 548 1.93 -2.63 10.50
CA THR A 548 2.16 -1.24 10.89
C THR A 548 3.37 -0.76 10.11
N GLU A 549 3.14 0.09 9.11
CA GLU A 549 4.21 0.75 8.37
C GLU A 549 4.65 1.97 9.17
N LEU A 550 5.94 2.02 9.51
CA LEU A 550 6.54 3.14 10.23
C LEU A 550 7.18 4.11 9.22
N ASN A 551 7.18 5.40 9.53
CA ASN A 551 7.94 6.38 8.77
C ASN A 551 9.45 6.14 8.89
N GLU A 552 10.25 6.80 8.05
CA GLU A 552 11.72 6.67 8.06
C GLU A 552 12.36 6.98 9.43
N LEU A 553 11.68 7.80 10.24
CA LEU A 553 12.13 8.18 11.59
C LEU A 553 11.66 7.20 12.69
N GLY A 554 10.77 6.25 12.38
CA GLY A 554 10.15 5.35 13.34
C GLY A 554 9.26 6.04 14.39
N THR A 555 8.89 7.30 14.20
CA THR A 555 8.12 8.12 15.15
C THR A 555 6.62 8.07 14.92
N ALA A 556 6.20 7.92 13.67
CA ALA A 556 4.80 7.81 13.29
C ALA A 556 4.63 6.56 12.45
N GLY A 557 3.49 5.90 12.59
CA GLY A 557 3.14 4.76 11.78
C GLY A 557 1.71 4.81 11.30
N ARG A 558 1.38 3.97 10.33
CA ARG A 558 0.01 3.75 9.88
C ARG A 558 -0.26 2.26 9.75
N VAL A 559 -1.49 1.86 10.06
CA VAL A 559 -1.94 0.50 9.78
C VAL A 559 -2.33 0.42 8.33
N VAL A 560 -1.60 -0.38 7.56
CA VAL A 560 -1.88 -0.67 6.16
C VAL A 560 -2.13 -2.16 5.99
N CYS A 561 -2.82 -2.51 4.92
CA CYS A 561 -2.68 -3.86 4.42
C CYS A 561 -1.21 -4.02 4.04
N GLY A 562 -0.56 -5.08 4.51
CA GLY A 562 0.83 -5.36 4.20
C GLY A 562 1.10 -5.36 2.71
N ASN A 563 2.38 -5.44 2.35
CA ASN A 563 2.85 -5.54 0.96
C ASN A 563 2.34 -6.84 0.31
N VAL A 564 1.02 -6.93 0.11
CA VAL A 564 0.42 -7.57 -1.03
C VAL A 564 1.04 -6.82 -2.17
N ASP A 565 1.97 -7.49 -2.83
CA ASP A 565 3.03 -6.89 -3.60
C ASP A 565 2.48 -5.69 -4.38
N HIS A 566 2.96 -4.47 -4.11
CA HIS A 566 2.48 -3.23 -4.73
C HIS A 566 2.36 -3.39 -6.26
N TRP A 567 3.24 -4.20 -6.85
CA TRP A 567 3.21 -4.57 -8.26
C TRP A 567 1.93 -5.31 -8.68
N ILE A 568 1.34 -6.19 -7.86
CA ILE A 568 0.07 -6.88 -8.18
C ILE A 568 -1.05 -5.86 -8.32
N THR A 569 -1.15 -4.94 -7.37
CA THR A 569 -2.18 -3.89 -7.43
C THR A 569 -1.95 -2.95 -8.60
N LEU A 570 -0.70 -2.58 -8.86
CA LEU A 570 -0.31 -1.75 -10.00
C LEU A 570 -0.61 -2.43 -11.34
N VAL A 571 -0.20 -3.69 -11.51
CA VAL A 571 -0.43 -4.49 -12.73
C VAL A 571 -1.92 -4.74 -12.92
N GLY A 572 -2.66 -5.08 -11.87
CA GLY A 572 -4.11 -5.30 -11.96
C GLY A 572 -4.89 -4.03 -12.35
N THR A 573 -4.49 -2.89 -11.80
CA THR A 573 -5.04 -1.58 -12.18
C THR A 573 -4.63 -1.21 -13.60
N GLY A 574 -3.38 -1.52 -13.99
CA GLY A 574 -2.86 -1.33 -15.34
C GLY A 574 -3.63 -2.13 -16.40
N ILE A 575 -3.89 -3.41 -16.15
CA ILE A 575 -4.73 -4.26 -17.01
C ILE A 575 -6.12 -3.64 -17.18
N SER A 576 -6.73 -3.19 -16.09
CA SER A 576 -8.04 -2.51 -16.12
C SER A 576 -7.99 -1.23 -16.96
N CYS A 577 -6.96 -0.41 -16.79
CA CYS A 577 -6.73 0.80 -17.58
C CYS A 577 -6.60 0.48 -19.08
N CYS A 578 -5.80 -0.53 -19.44
CA CYS A 578 -5.64 -0.99 -20.82
C CYS A 578 -6.98 -1.44 -21.44
N LEU A 579 -7.86 -2.10 -20.68
CA LEU A 579 -9.20 -2.47 -21.17
C LEU A 579 -10.07 -1.25 -21.46
N TYR A 580 -10.03 -0.22 -20.59
CA TYR A 580 -10.75 1.04 -20.86
C TYR A 580 -10.17 1.78 -22.07
N LEU A 581 -8.85 1.86 -22.21
CA LEU A 581 -8.20 2.45 -23.40
C LEU A 581 -8.55 1.69 -24.68
N LEU A 582 -8.58 0.36 -24.63
CA LEU A 582 -9.01 -0.48 -25.75
C LEU A 582 -10.48 -0.21 -26.11
N ALA A 583 -11.36 0.00 -25.12
CA ALA A 583 -12.74 0.39 -25.36
C ALA A 583 -12.84 1.78 -26.02
N VAL A 584 -12.00 2.74 -25.60
CA VAL A 584 -11.90 4.07 -26.23
C VAL A 584 -11.46 3.96 -27.69
N ILE A 585 -10.40 3.20 -27.98
CA ILE A 585 -9.90 3.00 -29.35
C ILE A 585 -10.99 2.37 -30.22
N MET A 586 -11.66 1.34 -29.72
CA MET A 586 -12.75 0.68 -30.45
C MET A 586 -13.95 1.61 -30.67
N ALA A 587 -14.29 2.44 -29.68
CA ALA A 587 -15.39 3.39 -29.78
C ALA A 587 -15.04 4.53 -30.76
N TRP A 588 -13.78 4.96 -30.78
CA TRP A 588 -13.26 5.93 -31.74
C TRP A 588 -13.31 5.39 -33.18
N LEU A 589 -12.87 4.15 -33.41
CA LEU A 589 -12.99 3.47 -34.71
C LEU A 589 -14.45 3.30 -35.16
N SER A 590 -15.39 3.28 -34.21
CA SER A 590 -16.83 3.18 -34.46
C SER A 590 -17.49 4.53 -34.78
N ARG A 591 -16.75 5.65 -34.70
CA ARG A 591 -17.33 7.00 -34.86
C ARG A 591 -17.92 7.25 -36.25
N ASP A 592 -17.36 6.61 -37.27
CA ASP A 592 -17.75 6.73 -38.69
C ASP A 592 -18.95 5.85 -39.08
N LEU A 593 -19.49 5.09 -38.13
CA LEU A 593 -20.68 4.27 -38.36
C LEU A 593 -21.94 5.16 -38.31
N PRO A 594 -22.93 4.94 -39.20
CA PRO A 594 -24.15 5.75 -39.27
C PRO A 594 -24.90 5.72 -37.94
N PHE A 595 -25.49 6.88 -37.61
CA PHE A 595 -26.11 7.24 -36.33
C PHE A 595 -27.31 6.38 -35.88
N CYS A 596 -27.63 5.28 -36.58
CA CYS A 596 -28.79 4.43 -36.32
C CYS A 596 -28.84 3.90 -34.87
N PHE A 597 -27.71 3.94 -34.16
CA PHE A 597 -27.65 3.74 -32.72
C PHE A 597 -26.91 4.92 -32.08
N ASN A 598 -27.65 5.86 -31.48
CA ASN A 598 -27.13 6.95 -30.64
C ASN A 598 -26.54 6.42 -29.30
N GLU A 599 -25.80 5.30 -29.37
CA GLU A 599 -25.16 4.61 -28.27
C GLU A 599 -23.63 4.80 -28.30
N LYS A 600 -23.07 5.18 -29.45
CA LYS A 600 -21.62 5.33 -29.63
C LYS A 600 -21.02 6.41 -28.72
N ASP A 601 -21.65 7.58 -28.66
CA ASP A 601 -21.09 8.73 -27.94
C ASP A 601 -21.14 8.49 -26.41
N PRO A 602 -22.24 7.98 -25.83
CA PRO A 602 -22.24 7.56 -24.44
C PRO A 602 -21.16 6.52 -24.11
N ILE A 603 -20.95 5.51 -24.95
CA ILE A 603 -19.90 4.50 -24.73
C ILE A 603 -18.51 5.13 -24.80
N PHE A 604 -18.26 5.97 -25.80
CA PHE A 604 -17.00 6.68 -25.94
C PHE A 604 -16.70 7.55 -24.71
N HIS A 605 -17.67 8.35 -24.25
CA HIS A 605 -17.50 9.19 -23.07
C HIS A 605 -17.30 8.38 -21.78
N ALA A 606 -18.09 7.34 -21.56
CA ALA A 606 -17.96 6.47 -20.38
C ALA A 606 -16.60 5.77 -20.34
N ALA A 607 -16.14 5.22 -21.47
CA ALA A 607 -14.83 4.58 -21.57
C ALA A 607 -13.68 5.58 -21.38
N THR A 608 -13.80 6.78 -21.97
CA THR A 608 -12.78 7.83 -21.86
C THR A 608 -12.64 8.34 -20.44
N ILE A 609 -13.76 8.67 -19.78
CA ILE A 609 -13.74 9.13 -18.39
C ILE A 609 -13.20 8.02 -17.47
N SER A 610 -13.62 6.76 -17.67
CA SER A 610 -13.12 5.63 -16.87
C SER A 610 -11.63 5.39 -17.07
N ALA A 611 -11.12 5.52 -18.29
CA ALA A 611 -9.69 5.43 -18.58
C ALA A 611 -8.89 6.54 -17.88
N ILE A 612 -9.38 7.78 -17.94
CA ILE A 612 -8.76 8.94 -17.27
C ILE A 612 -8.74 8.73 -15.75
N ILE A 613 -9.89 8.38 -15.14
CA ILE A 613 -9.99 8.15 -13.69
C ILE A 613 -9.05 7.00 -13.27
N THR A 614 -8.98 5.91 -14.04
CA THR A 614 -8.09 4.79 -13.73
C THR A 614 -6.61 5.18 -13.84
N ALA A 615 -6.23 5.93 -14.88
CA ALA A 615 -4.86 6.43 -15.04
C ALA A 615 -4.47 7.40 -13.92
N MET A 616 -5.36 8.32 -13.56
CA MET A 616 -5.15 9.22 -12.41
C MET A 616 -5.02 8.43 -11.10
N SER A 617 -5.83 7.38 -10.91
CA SER A 617 -5.72 6.51 -9.74
C SER A 617 -4.36 5.85 -9.61
N MET A 618 -3.76 5.43 -10.72
CA MET A 618 -2.42 4.82 -10.70
C MET A 618 -1.36 5.84 -10.27
N ALA A 619 -1.41 7.05 -10.83
CA ALA A 619 -0.47 8.11 -10.45
C ALA A 619 -0.64 8.52 -8.98
N VAL A 620 -1.89 8.71 -8.55
CA VAL A 620 -2.23 9.06 -7.17
C VAL A 620 -1.81 7.96 -6.19
N ALA A 621 -1.98 6.68 -6.54
CA ALA A 621 -1.56 5.57 -5.69
C ALA A 621 -0.06 5.58 -5.37
N GLN A 622 0.78 6.07 -6.30
CA GLN A 622 2.22 6.23 -6.05
C GLN A 622 2.52 7.44 -5.17
N VAL A 623 1.79 8.54 -5.33
CA VAL A 623 2.01 9.78 -4.56
C VAL A 623 1.58 9.62 -3.11
N ILE A 624 0.49 8.89 -2.84
CA ILE A 624 -0.06 8.70 -1.49
C ILE A 624 0.61 7.58 -0.69
N ASP A 625 1.57 6.88 -1.30
CA ASP A 625 2.27 5.77 -0.66
C ASP A 625 3.27 6.25 0.40
N ASP A 626 3.52 7.55 0.50
CA ASP A 626 4.34 8.13 1.57
C ASP A 626 3.78 7.78 2.96
N PRO A 627 4.58 7.19 3.88
CA PRO A 627 4.16 6.84 5.23
C PRO A 627 3.66 8.04 6.05
N ASN A 628 4.05 9.27 5.68
CA ASN A 628 3.56 10.50 6.31
C ASN A 628 2.14 10.88 5.86
N THR A 629 1.61 10.28 4.79
CA THR A 629 0.25 10.55 4.32
C THR A 629 -0.77 9.92 5.27
N SER A 630 -1.76 10.71 5.68
CA SER A 630 -2.81 10.21 6.59
C SER A 630 -3.53 8.99 5.99
N PRO A 631 -3.67 7.88 6.74
CA PRO A 631 -4.29 6.65 6.22
C PRO A 631 -5.75 6.86 5.83
N SER A 632 -6.43 7.84 6.47
CA SER A 632 -7.78 8.24 6.11
C SER A 632 -7.89 8.77 4.69
N ALA A 633 -6.94 9.60 4.25
CA ALA A 633 -6.94 10.17 2.90
C ALA A 633 -6.71 9.07 1.85
N VAL A 634 -5.76 8.16 2.10
CA VAL A 634 -5.45 7.03 1.21
C VAL A 634 -6.69 6.17 0.96
N VAL A 635 -7.33 5.71 2.04
CA VAL A 635 -8.49 4.83 1.96
C VAL A 635 -9.67 5.52 1.27
N LEU A 636 -9.93 6.78 1.61
CA LEU A 636 -11.04 7.55 1.05
C LEU A 636 -10.83 7.80 -0.44
N LEU A 637 -9.63 8.18 -0.85
CA LEU A 637 -9.31 8.47 -2.25
C LEU A 637 -9.40 7.22 -3.13
N GLN A 638 -8.80 6.10 -2.69
CA GLN A 638 -8.89 4.82 -3.42
C GLN A 638 -10.34 4.34 -3.54
N SER A 639 -11.14 4.49 -2.48
CA SER A 639 -12.56 4.11 -2.50
C SER A 639 -13.38 4.99 -3.43
N ILE A 640 -13.18 6.32 -3.39
CA ILE A 640 -13.89 7.28 -4.25
C ILE A 640 -13.58 7.02 -5.72
N VAL A 641 -12.33 6.76 -6.08
CA VAL A 641 -11.97 6.43 -7.47
C VAL A 641 -12.70 5.16 -7.92
N SER A 642 -12.64 4.08 -7.12
CA SER A 642 -13.31 2.82 -7.45
C SER A 642 -14.83 3.00 -7.63
N ILE A 643 -15.48 3.69 -6.68
CA ILE A 643 -16.92 3.99 -6.75
C ILE A 643 -17.22 4.90 -7.94
N GLY A 644 -16.39 5.90 -8.20
CA GLY A 644 -16.51 6.85 -9.29
C GLY A 644 -16.57 6.17 -10.65
N ILE A 645 -15.65 5.24 -10.93
CA ILE A 645 -15.64 4.46 -12.18
C ILE A 645 -16.96 3.71 -12.37
N ALA A 646 -17.40 2.99 -11.34
CA ALA A 646 -18.64 2.21 -11.40
C ALA A 646 -19.88 3.11 -11.62
N VAL A 647 -19.96 4.24 -10.90
CA VAL A 647 -21.05 5.21 -11.00
C VAL A 647 -21.06 5.91 -12.35
N THR A 648 -19.90 6.33 -12.89
CA THR A 648 -19.80 6.93 -14.23
C THR A 648 -20.37 6.01 -15.30
N VAL A 649 -20.01 4.73 -15.27
CA VAL A 649 -20.53 3.73 -16.23
C VAL A 649 -22.04 3.57 -16.09
N LEU A 650 -22.57 3.52 -14.87
CA LEU A 650 -24.01 3.41 -14.62
C LEU A 650 -24.77 4.65 -15.12
N ILE A 651 -24.30 5.86 -14.79
CA ILE A 651 -24.95 7.12 -15.17
C ILE A 651 -24.92 7.33 -16.68
N LEU A 652 -23.80 7.08 -17.34
CA LEU A 652 -23.67 7.38 -18.77
C LEU A 652 -24.26 6.29 -19.67
N LEU A 653 -24.22 5.01 -19.28
CA LEU A 653 -24.64 3.91 -20.15
C LEU A 653 -25.94 3.24 -19.77
N VAL A 654 -26.17 3.06 -18.47
CA VAL A 654 -27.29 2.26 -17.97
C VAL A 654 -28.51 3.15 -17.74
N TRP A 655 -28.33 4.26 -17.04
CA TRP A 655 -29.41 5.19 -16.68
C TRP A 655 -30.22 5.71 -17.87
N PRO A 656 -29.63 6.19 -18.99
CA PRO A 656 -30.41 6.73 -20.09
C PRO A 656 -31.32 5.67 -20.74
N LYS A 657 -30.93 4.40 -20.68
CA LYS A 657 -31.72 3.29 -21.23
C LYS A 657 -32.86 2.89 -20.32
N ILE A 658 -32.61 2.87 -19.01
CA ILE A 658 -33.67 2.67 -18.01
C ILE A 658 -34.67 3.81 -18.12
N HIS A 659 -34.21 5.06 -18.19
CA HIS A 659 -35.07 6.24 -18.32
C HIS A 659 -35.96 6.15 -19.57
N ARG A 660 -35.41 5.80 -20.74
CA ARG A 660 -36.20 5.59 -21.98
C ARG A 660 -37.17 4.41 -21.89
N ALA A 661 -36.80 3.33 -21.20
CA ALA A 661 -37.70 2.20 -20.98
C ALA A 661 -38.84 2.58 -20.02
N TRP A 662 -38.55 3.42 -19.02
CA TRP A 662 -39.53 3.87 -18.05
C TRP A 662 -40.50 4.91 -18.63
N SER A 663 -40.01 5.83 -19.47
CA SER A 663 -40.85 6.82 -20.15
C SER A 663 -41.80 6.21 -21.20
N GLY A 664 -41.71 4.90 -21.47
CA GLY A 664 -42.57 4.21 -22.42
C GLY A 664 -42.36 4.65 -23.88
N GLN A 665 -41.27 5.37 -24.17
CA GLN A 665 -40.96 5.79 -25.53
C GLN A 665 -40.74 4.56 -26.42
N THR A 666 -41.60 4.38 -27.42
CA THR A 666 -41.42 3.33 -28.43
C THR A 666 -40.44 3.82 -29.49
N VAL A 667 -39.33 3.11 -29.71
CA VAL A 667 -38.40 3.43 -30.80
C VAL A 667 -39.07 3.10 -32.13
N ILE A 668 -39.47 4.14 -32.86
CA ILE A 668 -40.10 4.02 -34.18
C ILE A 668 -39.01 3.65 -35.20
N MET A 669 -38.72 2.36 -35.32
CA MET A 669 -37.73 1.81 -36.27
C MET A 669 -38.02 2.22 -37.72
N SER A 670 -39.28 2.56 -38.05
CA SER A 670 -39.68 3.01 -39.38
C SER A 670 -39.13 4.39 -39.75
N GLN A 671 -38.87 5.30 -38.79
CA GLN A 671 -38.26 6.60 -39.09
C GLN A 671 -36.79 6.48 -39.53
N LEU A 672 -36.07 5.46 -39.03
CA LEU A 672 -34.70 5.16 -39.45
C LEU A 672 -34.62 4.55 -40.85
N LEU A 673 -35.66 3.83 -41.28
CA LEU A 673 -35.73 3.25 -42.63
C LEU A 673 -36.32 4.24 -43.65
N SER A 674 -37.21 5.16 -43.23
CA SER A 674 -37.84 6.13 -44.13
C SER A 674 -36.94 7.31 -44.49
N SER A 675 -36.09 7.77 -43.56
CA SER A 675 -35.19 8.92 -43.77
C SER A 675 -34.11 8.68 -44.83
N GLY A 676 -33.70 7.43 -45.06
CA GLY A 676 -32.75 7.08 -46.13
C GLY A 676 -33.36 7.06 -47.54
N SER A 677 -34.68 6.86 -47.65
CA SER A 677 -35.37 6.71 -48.94
C SER A 677 -35.80 8.04 -49.56
N SER A 678 -36.09 9.06 -48.75
CA SER A 678 -36.61 10.34 -49.25
C SER A 678 -35.55 11.17 -49.99
N ASN A 679 -34.29 11.11 -49.58
CA ASN A 679 -33.22 11.91 -50.20
C ASN A 679 -32.65 11.29 -51.48
N ALA A 680 -32.84 9.98 -51.70
CA ALA A 680 -32.46 9.33 -52.95
C ALA A 680 -33.49 9.57 -54.08
N SER A 681 -34.74 9.87 -53.74
CA SER A 681 -35.83 10.05 -54.69
C SER A 681 -35.94 11.48 -55.25
N SER A 682 -35.47 12.51 -54.54
CA SER A 682 -35.64 13.91 -54.96
C SER A 682 -34.62 14.38 -56.01
N ASN A 683 -33.49 13.69 -56.17
CA ASN A 683 -32.46 14.06 -57.15
C ASN A 683 -32.59 13.32 -58.50
N ALA A 684 -33.47 12.32 -58.61
CA ALA A 684 -33.72 11.62 -59.86
C ALA A 684 -34.83 12.27 -60.72
N ALA A 685 -35.53 13.29 -60.22
CA ALA A 685 -36.67 13.91 -60.89
C ALA A 685 -36.39 15.29 -61.53
N HIS A 686 -35.16 15.82 -61.44
CA HIS A 686 -34.84 17.17 -61.96
C HIS A 686 -34.03 17.22 -63.26
N SER A 687 -34.03 16.15 -64.06
CA SER A 687 -33.39 16.13 -65.39
C SER A 687 -34.39 15.83 -66.52
N SER A 688 -35.35 16.72 -66.77
CA SER A 688 -35.98 16.90 -68.09
C SER A 688 -36.88 18.13 -68.16
N SER A 689 -36.77 18.84 -69.29
CA SER A 689 -37.61 19.93 -69.85
C SER A 689 -37.34 21.39 -69.43
N SER A 690 -36.56 22.03 -70.29
CA SER A 690 -36.61 23.45 -70.69
C SER A 690 -37.94 23.82 -71.36
N GLU A 691 -38.53 24.99 -71.05
CA GLU A 691 -38.98 25.97 -72.06
C GLU A 691 -39.51 27.30 -71.47
N THR A 692 -39.23 28.33 -72.24
CA THR A 692 -39.47 29.78 -72.17
C THR A 692 -40.96 30.16 -72.25
N THR A 693 -41.33 31.35 -71.73
CA THR A 693 -42.17 32.42 -72.37
C THR A 693 -43.06 33.20 -71.36
N THR A 694 -42.63 34.45 -71.10
CA THR A 694 -43.33 35.76 -71.06
C THR A 694 -44.77 36.01 -70.52
N THR A 695 -44.87 37.21 -69.91
CA THR A 695 -45.98 38.22 -69.85
C THR A 695 -47.08 38.18 -68.76
N ALA A 696 -46.94 39.11 -67.81
CA ALA A 696 -47.77 40.30 -67.51
C ALA A 696 -49.25 40.20 -67.05
N SER A 697 -49.55 41.09 -66.08
CA SER A 697 -50.85 41.73 -65.74
C SER A 697 -51.85 40.83 -64.96
N ARG A 698 -52.75 41.28 -64.06
CA ARG A 698 -53.17 42.58 -63.49
C ARG A 698 -54.33 42.28 -62.52
N SER A 699 -54.37 43.02 -61.39
CA SER A 699 -55.52 43.36 -60.53
C SER A 699 -56.46 42.28 -59.97
N LYS A 700 -56.74 42.30 -58.66
CA LYS A 700 -57.92 42.95 -58.04
C LYS A 700 -58.14 42.40 -56.61
N ASP A 701 -58.08 43.31 -55.63
CA ASP A 701 -58.97 43.34 -54.47
C ASP A 701 -60.42 43.58 -54.95
N PRO A 702 -61.50 43.30 -54.16
CA PRO A 702 -61.57 43.56 -52.71
C PRO A 702 -62.46 42.62 -51.85
N GLU A 703 -62.55 43.02 -50.58
CA GLU A 703 -63.70 42.95 -49.65
C GLU A 703 -63.72 41.87 -48.54
N GLU A 704 -63.48 42.40 -47.34
CA GLU A 704 -64.27 42.31 -46.11
C GLU A 704 -64.67 40.95 -45.52
N GLY A 705 -64.20 40.74 -44.29
CA GLY A 705 -64.72 39.73 -43.38
C GLY A 705 -64.09 39.87 -41.99
N ALA A 706 -64.50 40.91 -41.27
CA ALA A 706 -64.11 41.12 -39.88
C ALA A 706 -64.50 39.93 -39.00
N THR A 707 -63.53 39.28 -38.35
CA THR A 707 -63.73 38.63 -37.05
C THR A 707 -62.44 38.67 -36.23
N SER A 708 -62.62 39.16 -35.00
CA SER A 708 -61.71 39.30 -33.86
C SER A 708 -60.56 38.28 -33.77
N PRO A 709 -59.30 38.71 -33.49
CA PRO A 709 -58.28 37.78 -33.06
C PRO A 709 -58.41 37.56 -31.55
N THR A 710 -58.89 36.38 -31.17
CA THR A 710 -58.61 35.80 -29.84
C THR A 710 -57.10 35.64 -29.70
N VAL A 711 -56.54 36.40 -28.76
CA VAL A 711 -55.19 36.23 -28.23
C VAL A 711 -55.11 34.86 -27.57
N ASN A 712 -54.53 33.89 -28.27
CA ASN A 712 -54.03 32.68 -27.63
C ASN A 712 -52.57 32.94 -27.28
N ASP A 713 -52.29 33.02 -25.99
CA ASP A 713 -50.95 32.91 -25.42
C ASP A 713 -50.38 31.53 -25.78
N THR A 714 -49.69 31.45 -26.91
CA THR A 714 -48.70 30.41 -27.15
C THR A 714 -47.42 30.82 -26.44
N THR A 715 -47.24 30.34 -25.21
CA THR A 715 -45.90 30.17 -24.63
C THR A 715 -45.09 29.30 -25.59
N THR A 716 -44.22 29.94 -26.37
CA THR A 716 -43.19 29.31 -27.19
C THR A 716 -42.21 28.60 -26.25
N THR A 717 -42.45 27.32 -26.00
CA THR A 717 -41.42 26.43 -25.47
C THR A 717 -40.34 26.33 -26.55
N TRP A 718 -39.18 26.92 -26.26
CA TRP A 718 -37.95 26.74 -27.04
C TRP A 718 -37.75 25.25 -27.35
N ASN A 719 -37.78 24.89 -28.64
CA ASN A 719 -37.43 23.54 -29.06
C ASN A 719 -35.91 23.38 -28.95
N GLU A 720 -35.42 22.36 -28.24
CA GLU A 720 -34.00 21.97 -28.11
C GLU A 720 -33.30 21.63 -29.45
N HIS A 721 -33.89 21.96 -30.59
CA HIS A 721 -33.41 21.65 -31.93
C HIS A 721 -33.24 22.88 -32.83
N GLU A 722 -33.47 24.10 -32.34
CA GLU A 722 -33.05 25.30 -33.07
C GLU A 722 -31.54 25.51 -32.90
N ALA A 723 -30.83 25.54 -34.03
CA ALA A 723 -29.40 25.81 -34.07
C ALA A 723 -29.11 27.18 -33.42
N LEU A 724 -27.96 27.30 -32.73
CA LEU A 724 -27.56 28.58 -32.17
C LEU A 724 -27.53 29.65 -33.28
N PRO A 725 -27.91 30.90 -32.99
CA PRO A 725 -27.75 31.99 -33.93
C PRO A 725 -26.33 31.99 -34.50
N SER A 726 -26.20 32.09 -35.82
CA SER A 726 -24.92 31.93 -36.54
C SER A 726 -23.81 32.87 -36.04
N HIS A 727 -24.18 34.02 -35.45
CA HIS A 727 -23.23 34.93 -34.81
C HIS A 727 -22.61 34.33 -33.53
N ILE A 728 -23.37 33.63 -32.69
CA ILE A 728 -22.86 32.95 -31.49
C ILE A 728 -21.99 31.76 -31.87
N GLU A 729 -22.39 30.98 -32.89
CA GLU A 729 -21.55 29.89 -33.39
C GLU A 729 -20.19 30.40 -33.90
N SER A 730 -20.19 31.52 -34.62
CA SER A 730 -18.95 32.15 -35.10
C SER A 730 -18.05 32.64 -33.96
N GLN A 731 -18.62 33.14 -32.87
CA GLN A 731 -17.86 33.58 -31.70
C GLN A 731 -17.32 32.42 -30.88
N ILE A 732 -18.09 31.34 -30.70
CA ILE A 732 -17.62 30.11 -30.06
C ILE A 732 -16.45 29.54 -30.85
N TRP A 733 -16.52 29.55 -32.18
CA TRP A 733 -15.43 29.09 -33.04
C TRP A 733 -14.17 29.94 -32.89
N ASN A 734 -14.30 31.27 -32.90
CA ASN A 734 -13.18 32.18 -32.67
C ASN A 734 -12.57 31.99 -31.28
N LEU A 735 -13.39 31.76 -30.26
CA LEU A 735 -12.94 31.52 -28.89
C LEU A 735 -12.18 30.19 -28.77
N GLN A 736 -12.65 29.14 -29.44
CA GLN A 736 -11.95 27.84 -29.52
C GLN A 736 -10.58 27.97 -30.21
N LEU A 737 -10.50 28.74 -31.29
CA LEU A 737 -9.24 29.05 -31.98
C LEU A 737 -8.27 29.81 -31.08
N THR A 738 -8.74 30.85 -30.38
CA THR A 738 -7.92 31.61 -29.43
C THR A 738 -7.46 30.72 -28.27
N PHE A 739 -8.34 29.91 -27.68
CA PHE A 739 -7.97 28.98 -26.60
C PHE A 739 -6.92 27.98 -27.05
N ARG A 740 -7.06 27.42 -28.26
CA ARG A 740 -6.08 26.48 -28.81
C ARG A 740 -4.70 27.11 -28.95
N GLY A 741 -4.63 28.33 -29.51
CA GLY A 741 -3.38 29.08 -29.62
C GLY A 741 -2.74 29.40 -28.27
N VAL A 742 -3.55 29.69 -27.25
CA VAL A 742 -3.10 29.91 -25.87
C VAL A 742 -2.53 28.61 -25.26
N THR A 743 -3.26 27.49 -25.38
CA THR A 743 -2.78 26.19 -24.85
C THR A 743 -1.51 25.70 -25.55
N GLU A 744 -1.37 25.91 -26.86
CA GLU A 744 -0.14 25.56 -27.59
C GLU A 744 1.06 26.40 -27.11
N LYS A 745 0.87 27.70 -26.83
CA LYS A 745 1.93 28.55 -26.27
C LYS A 745 2.30 28.19 -24.84
N CYS A 746 1.32 27.92 -23.97
CA CYS A 746 1.58 27.52 -22.60
C CYS A 746 2.21 26.12 -22.50
N GLY A 747 1.82 25.19 -23.38
CA GLY A 747 2.44 23.86 -23.49
C GLY A 747 3.92 23.91 -23.89
N ASN A 748 4.33 24.98 -24.60
CA ASN A 748 5.71 25.24 -24.99
C ASN A 748 6.49 26.09 -23.98
N GLY A 749 5.94 26.35 -22.79
CA GLY A 749 6.60 27.13 -21.74
C GLY A 749 6.65 28.64 -21.99
N CYS A 750 5.92 29.16 -22.98
CA CYS A 750 5.81 30.60 -23.22
C CYS A 750 4.72 31.21 -22.33
N THR A 751 5.07 32.27 -21.60
CA THR A 751 4.08 33.10 -20.89
C THR A 751 3.30 33.95 -21.88
N LEU A 752 1.97 33.99 -21.73
CA LEU A 752 1.10 34.87 -22.51
C LEU A 752 1.47 36.34 -22.33
N SER A 753 1.48 37.09 -23.44
CA SER A 753 1.65 38.54 -23.37
C SER A 753 0.42 39.21 -22.74
N LYS A 754 0.61 40.39 -22.13
CA LYS A 754 -0.49 41.17 -21.53
C LYS A 754 -1.60 41.49 -22.54
N THR A 755 -1.25 41.70 -23.80
CA THR A 755 -2.19 41.95 -24.90
C THR A 755 -3.03 40.73 -25.25
N GLU A 756 -2.44 39.53 -25.25
CA GLU A 756 -3.17 38.28 -25.51
C GLU A 756 -4.12 37.93 -24.36
N TRP A 757 -3.70 38.18 -23.12
CA TRP A 757 -4.58 38.06 -21.95
C TRP A 757 -5.80 38.99 -22.05
N HIS A 758 -5.56 40.24 -22.45
CA HIS A 758 -6.64 41.22 -22.60
C HIS A 758 -7.62 40.82 -23.71
N GLN A 759 -7.10 40.31 -24.84
CA GLN A 759 -7.92 39.88 -25.98
C GLN A 759 -8.76 38.63 -25.65
N LEU A 760 -8.21 37.68 -24.88
CA LEU A 760 -8.95 36.52 -24.39
C LEU A 760 -10.09 36.95 -23.45
N GLN A 761 -9.79 37.86 -22.53
CA GLN A 761 -10.77 38.38 -21.57
C GLN A 761 -11.91 39.12 -22.27
N GLU A 762 -11.60 39.96 -23.26
CA GLU A 762 -12.58 40.68 -24.07
C GLU A 762 -13.48 39.72 -24.88
N SER A 763 -12.88 38.67 -25.46
CA SER A 763 -13.64 37.65 -26.21
C SER A 763 -14.59 36.84 -25.34
N ILE A 764 -14.19 36.52 -24.10
CA ILE A 764 -15.05 35.85 -23.11
C ILE A 764 -16.20 36.76 -22.68
N GLN A 765 -15.91 38.04 -22.45
CA GLN A 765 -16.89 39.00 -21.99
C GLN A 765 -17.93 39.33 -23.07
N GLN A 766 -17.51 39.39 -24.34
CA GLN A 766 -18.43 39.53 -25.47
C GLN A 766 -19.37 38.32 -25.58
N LEU A 767 -18.83 37.10 -25.55
CA LEU A 767 -19.64 35.87 -25.63
C LEU A 767 -20.66 35.78 -24.48
N HIS A 768 -20.26 36.16 -23.27
CA HIS A 768 -21.15 36.20 -22.13
C HIS A 768 -22.31 37.18 -22.33
N THR A 769 -22.03 38.35 -22.93
CA THR A 769 -23.04 39.38 -23.21
C THR A 769 -24.03 38.88 -24.27
N ASP A 770 -23.54 38.26 -25.33
CA ASP A 770 -24.37 37.77 -26.44
C ASP A 770 -25.25 36.58 -26.03
N ILE A 771 -24.72 35.66 -25.20
CA ILE A 771 -25.53 34.56 -24.61
C ILE A 771 -26.61 35.12 -23.69
N HIS A 772 -26.29 36.15 -22.90
CA HIS A 772 -27.26 36.77 -22.00
C HIS A 772 -28.35 37.52 -22.78
N GLN A 773 -28.03 38.09 -23.94
CA GLN A 773 -29.03 38.73 -24.80
C GLN A 773 -30.00 37.69 -25.39
N VAL A 774 -29.48 36.55 -25.87
CA VAL A 774 -30.31 35.45 -26.40
C VAL A 774 -31.13 34.73 -25.32
N HIS A 775 -30.75 34.83 -24.05
CA HIS A 775 -31.55 34.29 -22.95
C HIS A 775 -32.68 35.23 -22.50
N VAL A 776 -32.56 36.52 -22.80
CA VAL A 776 -33.54 37.56 -22.44
C VAL A 776 -34.56 37.79 -23.57
N GLU A 777 -34.14 37.60 -24.82
CA GLU A 777 -35.01 37.50 -26.01
C GLU A 777 -35.71 36.14 -26.10
#